data_AF-A0A525K158-F1
#
_entry.id   AF-A0A525K158-F1
#
_cell.length_a   1.000
_cell.length_b   1.000
_cell.length_c   1.000
_cell.angle_alpha   90.00
_cell.angle_beta   90.00
_cell.angle_gamma   90.00
#
_symmetry.space_group_name_H-M   'P 1'
#
loop_
_entity.id
_entity.type
_entity.pdbx_description
1 polymer ?
#
loop_
_entity_poly.entity_id
_entity_poly.type
_entity_poly.pdbx_seq_one_letter_code
_entity_poly.pdbx_strand_id
1 'polypeptide(L)'
;MSGLRIFALVAIFFNLLGQPAFAEKRVALVIGNSDYQNVARLSNPLNDAAAMTATFKDARFDLVLSRHDLKASEMRRVLRDFADQVRDADVAVVYYAGHGIEVDGVNYLIPVDAALERDTDVYDEAFPLDRILVTVEPARKLRLIILDACRDNPFARTMRRTIGQRGIGRGLAKVEPASSNTMIAFAAKAGFTAFDGDGEYSPFATALAEHLTKPGLDLRKAFGFVRDDVLKATKNRQEPFVYGSLGGDDIALVPAPVLSAPVSPAPDPSDAIRRDYEFVERIATKEAWDFFLATHPDGYYAKLAQAQRNKLAAEEARVAATEKARSAEEEKARLAAEGAKAAEQAKAAADAKAAEQARLAAEKKKAEQEAKLAEAQRAAAVAEEARIAAENLRKIEEEKAAEARLVRIAEEAKAAAAKAKADEEARAAEARAAALQKALEDARIAEAQRTEAAARIKAEADHPIGPLASLSPADKPDETRPTDEQIPRLLQTELHRLGCYTGSVDGNWNDTTQHSLALFNKNAGTTLDTRVASFDTLDVLRHRNERVCPLICGHGYKADGDTCSRIVCKAGYEVGDDNTCERLREKKPTAKRERAPEETQPSAKRAPAGEPSYSGAGGAACGARSCSAAYAGCKRHAAEIGRQGYHCDSEYSSCLSTGEFIGRRCQRHGLAKN
;
A
#
# COMPACT_ATOMS: atom_id res chain seq x y z
N MET A 1 -57.28 -40.64 -57.95
CA MET A 1 -56.82 -39.40 -57.28
C MET A 1 -57.63 -39.01 -56.03
N SER A 2 -58.85 -39.53 -55.82
CA SER A 2 -59.72 -39.07 -54.70
C SER A 2 -59.27 -39.47 -53.29
N GLY A 3 -58.70 -40.66 -53.10
CA GLY A 3 -58.30 -41.15 -51.77
C GLY A 3 -57.21 -40.33 -51.07
N LEU A 4 -56.24 -39.80 -51.83
CA LEU A 4 -55.13 -39.03 -51.28
C LEU A 4 -55.58 -37.67 -50.71
N ARG A 5 -56.65 -37.08 -51.26
CA ARG A 5 -57.27 -35.85 -50.75
C ARG A 5 -58.02 -36.08 -49.43
N ILE A 6 -58.65 -37.24 -49.26
CA ILE A 6 -59.34 -37.61 -48.01
C ILE A 6 -58.31 -37.84 -46.90
N PHE A 7 -57.21 -38.55 -47.18
CA PHE A 7 -56.13 -38.74 -46.20
C PHE A 7 -55.48 -37.43 -45.75
N ALA A 8 -55.26 -36.48 -46.68
CA ALA A 8 -54.75 -35.15 -46.34
C ALA A 8 -55.73 -34.36 -45.44
N LEU A 9 -57.04 -34.40 -45.72
CA LEU A 9 -58.05 -33.72 -44.92
C LEU A 9 -58.19 -34.30 -43.51
N VAL A 10 -58.13 -35.64 -43.35
CA VAL A 10 -58.16 -36.28 -42.03
C VAL A 10 -56.89 -35.97 -41.23
N ALA A 11 -55.71 -35.96 -41.86
CA ALA A 11 -54.45 -35.59 -41.21
C ALA A 11 -54.44 -34.12 -40.73
N ILE A 12 -55.04 -33.20 -41.50
CA ILE A 12 -55.22 -31.80 -41.10
C ILE A 12 -56.22 -31.69 -39.94
N PHE A 13 -57.33 -32.44 -39.97
CA PHE A 13 -58.32 -32.44 -38.90
C PHE A 13 -57.76 -32.99 -37.58
N PHE A 14 -56.86 -33.99 -37.64
CA PHE A 14 -56.21 -34.54 -36.44
C PHE A 14 -55.12 -33.63 -35.85
N ASN A 15 -54.54 -32.70 -36.64
CA ASN A 15 -53.64 -31.65 -36.14
C ASN A 15 -54.41 -30.42 -35.60
N LEU A 16 -55.72 -30.33 -35.82
CA LEU A 16 -56.63 -29.33 -35.25
C LEU A 16 -57.29 -29.79 -33.94
N LEU A 17 -57.07 -31.04 -33.51
CA LEU A 17 -57.35 -31.46 -32.14
C LEU A 17 -56.32 -30.79 -31.23
N GLY A 18 -56.76 -29.70 -30.59
CA GLY A 18 -55.90 -28.80 -29.85
C GLY A 18 -54.98 -29.53 -28.86
N GLN A 19 -53.69 -29.24 -28.97
CA GLN A 19 -52.74 -29.51 -27.89
C GLN A 19 -53.33 -28.93 -26.60
N PRO A 20 -53.29 -29.64 -25.47
CA PRO A 20 -53.62 -29.03 -24.19
C PRO A 20 -52.58 -27.95 -23.93
N ALA A 21 -52.97 -26.69 -24.16
CA ALA A 21 -52.23 -25.57 -23.62
C ALA A 21 -52.27 -25.75 -22.10
N PHE A 22 -51.16 -26.20 -21.52
CA PHE A 22 -50.97 -26.27 -20.07
C PHE A 22 -50.97 -24.83 -19.54
N ALA A 23 -52.17 -24.31 -19.30
CA ALA A 23 -52.38 -23.07 -18.58
C ALA A 23 -51.79 -23.26 -17.18
N GLU A 24 -50.86 -22.38 -16.81
CA GLU A 24 -50.22 -22.40 -15.49
C GLU A 24 -51.27 -22.16 -14.42
N LYS A 25 -51.45 -23.09 -13.47
CA LYS A 25 -52.47 -22.93 -12.43
C LYS A 25 -52.00 -21.88 -11.42
N ARG A 26 -52.76 -20.80 -11.29
CA ARG A 26 -52.44 -19.59 -10.51
C ARG A 26 -53.47 -19.41 -9.39
N VAL A 27 -53.04 -19.53 -8.14
CA VAL A 27 -53.92 -19.42 -6.95
C VAL A 27 -53.46 -18.30 -6.02
N ALA A 28 -54.41 -17.51 -5.52
CA ALA A 28 -54.18 -16.42 -4.59
C ALA A 28 -55.08 -16.54 -3.36
N LEU A 29 -54.53 -16.26 -2.18
CA LEU A 29 -55.25 -16.06 -0.93
C LEU A 29 -55.04 -14.62 -0.50
N VAL A 30 -56.13 -13.89 -0.25
CA VAL A 30 -56.14 -12.49 0.16
C VAL A 30 -56.88 -12.40 1.50
N ILE A 31 -56.20 -11.91 2.53
CA ILE A 31 -56.74 -11.75 3.88
C ILE A 31 -56.62 -10.26 4.27
N GLY A 32 -57.73 -9.63 4.62
CA GLY A 32 -57.75 -8.30 5.24
C GLY A 32 -58.39 -8.34 6.62
N ASN A 33 -57.61 -8.10 7.67
CA ASN A 33 -58.11 -8.06 9.06
C ASN A 33 -58.09 -6.61 9.57
N SER A 34 -59.28 -6.05 9.81
CA SER A 34 -59.53 -4.68 10.28
C SER A 34 -60.20 -4.63 11.65
N ASP A 35 -61.24 -5.44 11.88
CA ASP A 35 -62.17 -5.31 13.01
C ASP A 35 -61.73 -6.12 14.26
N TYR A 36 -60.57 -5.77 14.81
CA TYR A 36 -60.00 -6.42 15.99
C TYR A 36 -60.86 -6.19 17.24
N GLN A 37 -61.12 -7.25 17.99
CA GLN A 37 -61.97 -7.23 19.19
C GLN A 37 -61.26 -6.61 20.41
N ASN A 38 -59.93 -6.74 20.49
CA ASN A 38 -59.15 -6.43 21.70
C ASN A 38 -58.13 -5.28 21.51
N VAL A 39 -57.97 -4.76 20.28
CA VAL A 39 -57.07 -3.63 19.95
C VAL A 39 -57.76 -2.66 18.98
N ALA A 40 -57.10 -1.53 18.69
CA ALA A 40 -57.66 -0.54 17.78
C ALA A 40 -57.94 -1.12 16.39
N ARG A 41 -59.11 -0.80 15.84
CA ARG A 41 -59.51 -1.14 14.47
C ARG A 41 -58.58 -0.47 13.45
N LEU A 42 -58.23 -1.18 12.39
CA LEU A 42 -57.54 -0.64 11.22
C LEU A 42 -58.54 -0.26 10.11
N SER A 43 -58.31 0.88 9.47
CA SER A 43 -59.21 1.46 8.47
C SER A 43 -59.10 0.75 7.11
N ASN A 44 -57.88 0.66 6.58
CA ASN A 44 -57.65 0.31 5.18
C ASN A 44 -57.47 -1.19 4.83
N PRO A 45 -57.13 -2.14 5.72
CA PRO A 45 -56.91 -3.55 5.34
C PRO A 45 -58.04 -4.23 4.56
N LEU A 46 -59.31 -3.85 4.79
CA LEU A 46 -60.44 -4.32 3.99
C LEU A 46 -60.44 -3.77 2.57
N ASN A 47 -60.15 -2.47 2.41
CA ASN A 47 -60.05 -1.82 1.10
C ASN A 47 -58.84 -2.36 0.33
N ASP A 48 -57.70 -2.50 0.99
CA ASP A 48 -56.47 -3.04 0.40
C ASP A 48 -56.66 -4.50 -0.03
N ALA A 49 -57.29 -5.33 0.79
CA ALA A 49 -57.67 -6.68 0.41
C ALA A 49 -58.66 -6.71 -0.78
N ALA A 50 -59.60 -5.76 -0.87
CA ALA A 50 -60.50 -5.64 -2.02
C ALA A 50 -59.75 -5.24 -3.31
N ALA A 51 -58.87 -4.25 -3.25
CA ALA A 51 -58.02 -3.82 -4.37
C ALA A 51 -57.08 -4.94 -4.85
N MET A 52 -56.42 -5.65 -3.92
CA MET A 52 -55.57 -6.79 -4.27
C MET A 52 -56.38 -7.97 -4.81
N THR A 53 -57.61 -8.18 -4.34
CA THR A 53 -58.53 -9.18 -4.91
C THR A 53 -58.90 -8.84 -6.36
N ALA A 54 -59.08 -7.57 -6.70
CA ALA A 54 -59.28 -7.13 -8.09
C ALA A 54 -58.00 -7.33 -8.91
N THR A 55 -56.85 -6.84 -8.40
CA THR A 55 -55.51 -6.98 -9.00
C THR A 55 -55.19 -8.43 -9.42
N PHE A 56 -55.45 -9.42 -8.56
CA PHE A 56 -55.20 -10.82 -8.91
C PHE A 56 -56.22 -11.41 -9.89
N LYS A 57 -57.47 -10.93 -9.92
CA LYS A 57 -58.46 -11.31 -10.94
C LYS A 57 -58.08 -10.75 -12.31
N ASP A 58 -57.63 -9.49 -12.36
CA ASP A 58 -57.16 -8.83 -13.59
C ASP A 58 -55.88 -9.50 -14.10
N ALA A 59 -55.01 -9.95 -13.19
CA ALA A 59 -53.85 -10.82 -13.49
C ALA A 59 -54.21 -12.27 -13.87
N ARG A 60 -55.50 -12.58 -14.01
CA ARG A 60 -56.07 -13.86 -14.46
C ARG A 60 -55.62 -15.07 -13.64
N PHE A 61 -55.70 -14.93 -12.32
CA PHE A 61 -55.61 -16.07 -11.40
C PHE A 61 -56.85 -16.96 -11.51
N ASP A 62 -56.66 -18.28 -11.58
CA ASP A 62 -57.74 -19.27 -11.67
C ASP A 62 -58.59 -19.30 -10.40
N LEU A 63 -57.97 -19.03 -9.24
CA LEU A 63 -58.64 -18.97 -7.95
C LEU A 63 -58.10 -17.81 -7.10
N VAL A 64 -58.99 -16.90 -6.71
CA VAL A 64 -58.69 -15.83 -5.74
C VAL A 64 -59.62 -15.98 -4.53
N LEU A 65 -59.08 -16.56 -3.45
CA LEU A 65 -59.79 -16.68 -2.17
C LEU A 65 -59.64 -15.38 -1.39
N SER A 66 -60.65 -14.51 -1.42
CA SER A 66 -60.71 -13.32 -0.57
C SER A 66 -61.41 -13.63 0.75
N ARG A 67 -60.83 -13.17 1.87
CA ARG A 67 -61.35 -13.35 3.23
C ARG A 67 -61.08 -12.09 4.06
N HIS A 68 -61.95 -11.88 5.05
CA HIS A 68 -62.01 -10.65 5.83
C HIS A 68 -62.18 -11.00 7.30
N ASP A 69 -61.58 -10.21 8.18
CA ASP A 69 -61.78 -10.25 9.64
C ASP A 69 -61.79 -11.66 10.23
N LEU A 70 -60.78 -12.46 9.85
CA LEU A 70 -60.72 -13.87 10.19
C LEU A 70 -60.38 -14.10 11.66
N LYS A 71 -61.17 -14.94 12.32
CA LYS A 71 -60.86 -15.50 13.64
C LYS A 71 -59.79 -16.58 13.54
N ALA A 72 -59.11 -16.89 14.65
CA ALA A 72 -58.03 -17.88 14.67
C ALA A 72 -58.50 -19.27 14.19
N SER A 73 -59.71 -19.70 14.54
CA SER A 73 -60.26 -20.99 14.07
C SER A 73 -60.50 -21.00 12.54
N GLU A 74 -60.95 -19.88 12.00
CA GLU A 74 -61.25 -19.69 10.58
C GLU A 74 -59.96 -19.54 9.76
N MET A 75 -58.97 -18.81 10.26
CA MET A 75 -57.65 -18.67 9.62
C MET A 75 -56.92 -20.02 9.51
N ARG A 76 -56.99 -20.89 10.53
CA ARG A 76 -56.48 -22.29 10.44
C ARG A 76 -57.17 -23.08 9.34
N ARG A 77 -58.48 -22.89 9.15
CA ARG A 77 -59.27 -23.56 8.11
C ARG A 77 -58.91 -23.02 6.72
N VAL A 78 -58.93 -21.69 6.54
CA VAL A 78 -58.61 -21.04 5.26
C VAL A 78 -57.21 -21.38 4.77
N LEU A 79 -56.20 -21.40 5.66
CA LEU A 79 -54.84 -21.81 5.30
C LEU A 79 -54.76 -23.30 4.91
N ARG A 80 -55.54 -24.20 5.55
CA ARG A 80 -55.61 -25.61 5.16
C ARG A 80 -56.28 -25.76 3.79
N ASP A 81 -57.46 -25.17 3.62
CA ASP A 81 -58.25 -25.24 2.40
C ASP A 81 -57.47 -24.62 1.21
N PHE A 82 -56.64 -23.60 1.45
CA PHE A 82 -55.72 -23.04 0.44
C PHE A 82 -54.49 -23.92 0.17
N ALA A 83 -53.88 -24.54 1.19
CA ALA A 83 -52.76 -25.48 0.99
C ALA A 83 -53.12 -26.59 -0.01
N ASP A 84 -54.34 -27.12 0.07
CA ASP A 84 -54.81 -28.16 -0.85
C ASP A 84 -55.02 -27.64 -2.28
N GLN A 85 -55.32 -26.35 -2.48
CA GLN A 85 -55.35 -25.72 -3.81
C GLN A 85 -53.96 -25.49 -4.40
N VAL A 86 -52.97 -25.23 -3.54
CA VAL A 86 -51.57 -24.96 -3.91
C VAL A 86 -50.82 -26.21 -4.39
N ARG A 87 -51.21 -27.42 -3.96
CA ARG A 87 -50.56 -28.70 -4.35
C ARG A 87 -50.38 -28.87 -5.87
N ASP A 88 -51.35 -28.40 -6.65
CA ASP A 88 -51.36 -28.48 -8.11
C ASP A 88 -51.09 -27.12 -8.78
N ALA A 89 -50.65 -26.10 -8.04
CA ALA A 89 -50.43 -24.75 -8.55
C ALA A 89 -48.99 -24.54 -9.05
N ASP A 90 -48.85 -23.83 -10.16
CA ASP A 90 -47.57 -23.28 -10.61
C ASP A 90 -47.23 -22.00 -9.84
N VAL A 91 -48.23 -21.17 -9.57
CA VAL A 91 -48.08 -19.89 -8.86
C VAL A 91 -48.99 -19.87 -7.65
N ALA A 92 -48.43 -19.63 -6.47
CA ALA A 92 -49.17 -19.36 -5.24
C ALA A 92 -48.83 -17.97 -4.71
N VAL A 93 -49.85 -17.15 -4.48
CA VAL A 93 -49.74 -15.84 -3.84
C VAL A 93 -50.51 -15.81 -2.53
N VAL A 94 -49.94 -15.25 -1.47
CA VAL A 94 -50.65 -14.89 -0.25
C VAL A 94 -50.46 -13.40 0.00
N TYR A 95 -51.55 -12.64 0.04
CA TYR A 95 -51.58 -11.26 0.50
C TYR A 95 -52.26 -11.21 1.87
N TYR A 96 -51.63 -10.53 2.83
CA TYR A 96 -52.20 -10.26 4.13
C TYR A 96 -52.06 -8.77 4.48
N ALA A 97 -53.17 -8.13 4.81
CA ALA A 97 -53.23 -6.80 5.41
C ALA A 97 -53.80 -6.88 6.84
N GLY A 98 -53.18 -6.18 7.78
CA GLY A 98 -53.63 -6.17 9.19
C GLY A 98 -52.51 -5.93 10.20
N HIS A 99 -52.68 -6.45 11.41
CA HIS A 99 -51.64 -6.44 12.44
C HIS A 99 -50.70 -7.63 12.30
N GLY A 100 -49.40 -7.38 12.42
CA GLY A 100 -48.37 -8.39 12.62
C GLY A 100 -47.43 -7.97 13.76
N ILE A 101 -46.87 -8.94 14.48
CA ILE A 101 -45.92 -8.68 15.57
C ILE A 101 -44.68 -9.57 15.47
N GLU A 102 -43.56 -9.07 15.97
CA GLU A 102 -42.34 -9.86 16.19
C GLU A 102 -42.27 -10.30 17.66
N VAL A 103 -42.10 -11.60 17.90
CA VAL A 103 -41.76 -12.16 19.21
C VAL A 103 -40.59 -13.12 19.01
N ASP A 104 -39.50 -12.91 19.76
CA ASP A 104 -38.26 -13.69 19.70
C ASP A 104 -37.66 -13.86 18.28
N GLY A 105 -37.78 -12.83 17.44
CA GLY A 105 -37.32 -12.85 16.05
C GLY A 105 -38.21 -13.65 15.09
N VAL A 106 -39.37 -14.12 15.54
CA VAL A 106 -40.38 -14.81 14.72
C VAL A 106 -41.55 -13.87 14.45
N ASN A 107 -42.02 -13.89 13.20
CA ASN A 107 -43.09 -13.01 12.72
C ASN A 107 -44.44 -13.70 12.86
N TYR A 108 -45.39 -13.04 13.52
CA TYR A 108 -46.75 -13.54 13.71
C TYR A 108 -47.77 -12.61 13.05
N LEU A 109 -48.78 -13.20 12.40
CA LEU A 109 -49.97 -12.50 11.93
C LEU A 109 -51.09 -12.65 12.95
N ILE A 110 -51.89 -11.60 13.11
CA ILE A 110 -52.88 -11.48 14.18
C ILE A 110 -54.32 -11.68 13.66
N PRO A 111 -55.06 -12.69 14.13
CA PRO A 111 -56.50 -12.81 13.93
C PRO A 111 -57.29 -11.72 14.68
N VAL A 112 -58.52 -11.44 14.24
CA VAL A 112 -59.33 -10.38 14.88
C VAL A 112 -59.82 -10.71 16.29
N ASP A 113 -59.84 -11.99 16.68
CA ASP A 113 -60.23 -12.47 18.01
C ASP A 113 -59.06 -12.65 19.00
N ALA A 114 -57.82 -12.40 18.57
CA ALA A 114 -56.65 -12.51 19.45
C ALA A 114 -56.70 -11.49 20.59
N ALA A 115 -56.46 -11.96 21.82
CA ALA A 115 -56.46 -11.16 23.05
C ALA A 115 -55.04 -10.89 23.55
N LEU A 116 -54.14 -11.86 23.41
CA LEU A 116 -52.71 -11.78 23.73
C LEU A 116 -52.44 -11.15 25.11
N GLU A 117 -53.12 -11.67 26.14
CA GLU A 117 -52.99 -11.19 27.52
C GLU A 117 -51.59 -11.36 28.08
N ARG A 118 -50.87 -12.39 27.63
CA ARG A 118 -49.48 -12.71 27.98
C ARG A 118 -48.63 -12.84 26.72
N ASP A 119 -47.34 -12.59 26.89
CA ASP A 119 -46.30 -12.87 25.89
C ASP A 119 -46.33 -14.31 25.34
N THR A 120 -46.67 -15.28 26.17
CA THR A 120 -46.81 -16.69 25.78
C THR A 120 -48.03 -17.01 24.91
N ASP A 121 -49.09 -16.21 24.99
CA ASP A 121 -50.36 -16.50 24.29
C ASP A 121 -50.21 -16.34 22.76
N VAL A 122 -49.14 -15.69 22.29
CA VAL A 122 -48.79 -15.55 20.87
C VAL A 122 -48.64 -16.90 20.16
N TYR A 123 -48.20 -17.95 20.86
CA TYR A 123 -47.99 -19.26 20.26
C TYR A 123 -49.31 -20.01 19.97
N ASP A 124 -50.38 -19.67 20.69
CA ASP A 124 -51.70 -20.33 20.59
C ASP A 124 -52.72 -19.48 19.79
N GLU A 125 -52.69 -18.16 19.96
CA GLU A 125 -53.66 -17.23 19.37
C GLU A 125 -53.21 -16.63 18.02
N ALA A 126 -51.90 -16.49 17.78
CA ALA A 126 -51.37 -15.87 16.56
C ALA A 126 -50.77 -16.88 15.57
N PHE A 127 -50.44 -16.42 14.36
CA PHE A 127 -50.02 -17.28 13.25
C PHE A 127 -48.59 -17.00 12.83
N PRO A 128 -47.62 -17.89 13.12
CA PRO A 128 -46.25 -17.69 12.65
C PRO A 128 -46.20 -17.68 11.12
N LEU A 129 -45.43 -16.77 10.53
CA LEU A 129 -45.28 -16.61 9.08
C LEU A 129 -44.78 -17.91 8.41
N ASP A 130 -43.99 -18.70 9.12
CA ASP A 130 -43.55 -20.03 8.69
C ASP A 130 -44.72 -20.96 8.33
N ARG A 131 -45.88 -20.79 8.97
CA ARG A 131 -47.10 -21.54 8.62
C ARG A 131 -47.58 -21.21 7.21
N ILE A 132 -47.43 -19.97 6.77
CA ILE A 132 -47.77 -19.53 5.41
C ILE A 132 -46.70 -19.98 4.42
N LEU A 133 -45.42 -19.91 4.79
CA LEU A 133 -44.32 -20.44 3.97
C LEU A 133 -44.52 -21.93 3.65
N VAL A 134 -44.87 -22.75 4.64
CA VAL A 134 -45.24 -24.17 4.44
C VAL A 134 -46.54 -24.33 3.63
N THR A 135 -47.48 -23.39 3.73
CA THR A 135 -48.73 -23.41 2.96
C THR A 135 -48.50 -23.16 1.46
N VAL A 136 -47.54 -22.30 1.10
CA VAL A 136 -47.19 -22.01 -0.31
C VAL A 136 -46.12 -22.95 -0.88
N GLU A 137 -45.39 -23.69 -0.04
CA GLU A 137 -44.31 -24.59 -0.44
C GLU A 137 -44.65 -25.58 -1.58
N PRO A 138 -45.87 -26.15 -1.72
CA PRO A 138 -46.15 -27.07 -2.81
C PRO A 138 -46.15 -26.43 -4.21
N ALA A 139 -46.18 -25.09 -4.34
CA ALA A 139 -46.21 -24.43 -5.64
C ALA A 139 -44.91 -24.61 -6.43
N ARG A 140 -45.03 -24.75 -7.76
CA ARG A 140 -43.93 -25.22 -8.63
C ARG A 140 -43.00 -24.13 -9.16
N LYS A 141 -43.53 -22.96 -9.53
CA LYS A 141 -42.78 -21.90 -10.24
C LYS A 141 -42.57 -20.64 -9.41
N LEU A 142 -43.61 -20.15 -8.72
CA LEU A 142 -43.56 -18.93 -7.91
C LEU A 142 -44.32 -19.11 -6.59
N ARG A 143 -43.66 -18.74 -5.48
CA ARG A 143 -44.23 -18.62 -4.14
C ARG A 143 -44.06 -17.19 -3.67
N LEU A 144 -45.14 -16.41 -3.71
CA LEU A 144 -45.11 -15.00 -3.36
C LEU A 144 -45.94 -14.75 -2.10
N ILE A 145 -45.32 -14.14 -1.08
CA ILE A 145 -46.02 -13.70 0.13
C ILE A 145 -45.86 -12.19 0.23
N ILE A 146 -46.97 -11.47 0.33
CA ILE A 146 -47.04 -10.02 0.45
C ILE A 146 -47.67 -9.68 1.79
N LEU A 147 -46.95 -8.91 2.60
CA LEU A 147 -47.32 -8.60 3.98
C LEU A 147 -47.45 -7.09 4.15
N ASP A 148 -48.69 -6.61 4.04
CA ASP A 148 -49.09 -5.23 4.30
C ASP A 148 -49.54 -5.08 5.76
N ALA A 149 -48.62 -5.44 6.65
CA ALA A 149 -48.88 -5.51 8.08
C ALA A 149 -48.15 -4.41 8.83
N CYS A 150 -48.88 -3.65 9.65
CA CYS A 150 -48.30 -2.83 10.70
C CYS A 150 -47.58 -3.73 11.70
N ARG A 151 -46.37 -3.32 12.09
CA ARG A 151 -45.36 -4.17 12.73
C ARG A 151 -45.03 -3.76 14.18
N ASP A 152 -45.67 -2.71 14.70
CA ASP A 152 -45.61 -2.35 16.11
C ASP A 152 -46.69 -3.14 16.86
N ASN A 153 -46.31 -3.81 17.96
CA ASN A 153 -47.23 -4.66 18.72
C ASN A 153 -48.32 -3.81 19.42
N PRO A 154 -49.60 -3.87 19.00
CA PRO A 154 -50.66 -3.05 19.58
C PRO A 154 -51.05 -3.51 20.99
N PHE A 155 -50.74 -4.76 21.34
CA PHE A 155 -50.95 -5.35 22.66
C PHE A 155 -49.81 -5.00 23.64
N ALA A 156 -48.72 -4.34 23.21
CA ALA A 156 -47.52 -4.11 24.04
C ALA A 156 -47.77 -3.28 25.33
N ARG A 157 -48.93 -2.62 25.45
CA ARG A 157 -49.38 -1.90 26.65
C ARG A 157 -50.25 -2.72 27.60
N THR A 158 -50.93 -3.76 27.12
CA THR A 158 -51.90 -4.58 27.85
C THR A 158 -51.34 -5.97 28.18
N MET A 159 -50.50 -6.50 27.31
CA MET A 159 -49.81 -7.79 27.43
C MET A 159 -48.87 -7.83 28.64
N ARG A 160 -49.07 -8.83 29.50
CA ARG A 160 -48.19 -9.16 30.63
C ARG A 160 -46.97 -9.92 30.13
N ARG A 161 -45.77 -9.46 30.50
CA ARG A 161 -44.51 -10.16 30.21
C ARG A 161 -44.26 -11.17 31.31
N THR A 162 -44.35 -12.45 30.96
CA THR A 162 -44.25 -13.59 31.88
C THR A 162 -42.85 -14.20 31.84
N ILE A 163 -42.11 -14.02 30.74
CA ILE A 163 -40.76 -14.56 30.55
C ILE A 163 -39.78 -13.40 30.27
N GLY A 164 -38.54 -13.54 30.74
CA GLY A 164 -37.44 -12.60 30.48
C GLY A 164 -36.93 -12.63 29.03
N GLN A 165 -37.82 -12.75 28.05
CA GLN A 165 -37.48 -12.78 26.63
C GLN A 165 -36.90 -11.44 26.17
N ARG A 166 -35.90 -11.52 25.29
CA ARG A 166 -35.07 -10.38 24.90
C ARG A 166 -35.72 -9.56 23.79
N GLY A 167 -36.68 -8.74 24.19
CA GLY A 167 -37.12 -7.57 23.43
C GLY A 167 -38.15 -7.86 22.33
N ILE A 168 -39.38 -7.39 22.57
CA ILE A 168 -40.34 -7.15 21.48
C ILE A 168 -39.72 -6.08 20.57
N GLY A 169 -39.38 -6.47 19.34
CA GLY A 169 -38.82 -5.57 18.33
C GLY A 169 -39.84 -4.50 17.91
N ARG A 170 -39.35 -3.38 17.38
CA ARG A 170 -40.15 -2.55 16.47
C ARG A 170 -39.98 -3.13 15.08
N GLY A 171 -41.05 -3.54 14.42
CA GLY A 171 -40.95 -4.22 13.13
C GLY A 171 -41.30 -5.70 13.19
N LEU A 172 -41.32 -6.32 12.01
CA LEU A 172 -41.21 -7.77 11.86
C LEU A 172 -39.75 -8.08 11.50
N ALA A 173 -39.28 -9.23 11.95
CA ALA A 173 -37.93 -9.72 11.74
C ALA A 173 -37.62 -9.91 10.25
N LYS A 174 -36.33 -9.87 9.94
CA LYS A 174 -35.80 -10.35 8.65
C LYS A 174 -36.07 -11.86 8.54
N VAL A 175 -36.66 -12.29 7.43
CA VAL A 175 -36.89 -13.70 7.12
C VAL A 175 -36.15 -14.05 5.83
N GLU A 176 -35.34 -15.11 5.86
CA GLU A 176 -34.73 -15.70 4.67
C GLU A 176 -35.43 -17.03 4.39
N PRO A 177 -36.25 -17.15 3.32
CA PRO A 177 -36.89 -18.41 3.01
C PRO A 177 -35.85 -19.46 2.59
N ALA A 178 -35.93 -20.65 3.19
CA ALA A 178 -35.00 -21.75 2.94
C ALA A 178 -35.16 -22.38 1.53
N SER A 179 -36.29 -22.13 0.86
CA SER A 179 -36.59 -22.66 -0.47
C SER A 179 -36.41 -21.62 -1.57
N SER A 180 -35.84 -22.05 -2.70
CA SER A 180 -35.78 -21.26 -3.93
C SER A 180 -37.18 -20.97 -4.48
N ASN A 181 -37.27 -19.97 -5.37
CA ASN A 181 -38.52 -19.52 -5.99
C ASN A 181 -39.54 -18.94 -5.00
N THR A 182 -39.07 -18.59 -3.80
CA THR A 182 -39.86 -17.96 -2.74
C THR A 182 -39.45 -16.50 -2.58
N MET A 183 -40.43 -15.61 -2.62
CA MET A 183 -40.28 -14.18 -2.45
C MET A 183 -41.25 -13.68 -1.37
N ILE A 184 -40.73 -12.93 -0.40
CA ILE A 184 -41.51 -12.33 0.69
C ILE A 184 -41.36 -10.81 0.59
N ALA A 185 -42.42 -10.11 0.22
CA ALA A 185 -42.47 -8.65 0.15
C ALA A 185 -43.17 -8.09 1.39
N PHE A 186 -42.50 -7.17 2.09
CA PHE A 186 -43.06 -6.45 3.23
C PHE A 186 -43.28 -4.98 2.87
N ALA A 187 -44.40 -4.41 3.34
CA ALA A 187 -44.71 -2.98 3.19
C ALA A 187 -43.65 -2.04 3.81
N ALA A 188 -42.91 -2.51 4.82
CA ALA A 188 -41.82 -1.79 5.45
C ALA A 188 -40.66 -2.73 5.82
N LYS A 189 -39.42 -2.23 5.72
CA LYS A 189 -38.19 -2.94 6.13
C LYS A 189 -38.15 -3.29 7.63
N ALA A 190 -37.26 -4.23 7.99
CA ALA A 190 -36.97 -4.57 9.39
C ALA A 190 -36.62 -3.30 10.20
N GLY A 191 -37.21 -3.16 11.40
CA GLY A 191 -37.07 -1.97 12.25
C GLY A 191 -38.08 -0.84 12.01
N PHE A 192 -38.91 -0.90 10.95
CA PHE A 192 -39.77 0.21 10.50
C PHE A 192 -41.25 -0.22 10.39
N THR A 193 -42.14 0.77 10.54
CA THR A 193 -43.60 0.59 10.54
C THR A 193 -44.19 0.93 9.16
N ALA A 194 -45.19 0.18 8.72
CA ALA A 194 -46.00 0.52 7.54
C ALA A 194 -47.07 1.58 7.91
N PHE A 195 -47.45 2.43 6.97
CA PHE A 195 -48.53 3.41 7.15
C PHE A 195 -49.82 2.87 6.53
N ASP A 196 -50.93 2.89 7.29
CA ASP A 196 -52.29 2.61 6.78
C ASP A 196 -52.68 3.62 5.68
N GLY A 197 -52.15 4.84 5.75
CA GLY A 197 -52.42 5.95 4.84
C GLY A 197 -53.62 6.80 5.26
N ASP A 198 -53.72 7.99 4.68
CA ASP A 198 -54.84 8.93 4.89
C ASP A 198 -55.86 8.89 3.73
N GLY A 199 -55.70 7.94 2.79
CA GLY A 199 -56.52 7.79 1.59
C GLY A 199 -57.37 6.50 1.59
N GLU A 200 -57.95 6.17 0.44
CA GLU A 200 -58.82 4.99 0.26
C GLU A 200 -58.08 3.65 0.44
N TYR A 201 -56.80 3.62 0.11
CA TYR A 201 -55.90 2.45 0.17
C TYR A 201 -54.57 2.82 0.84
N SER A 202 -53.85 1.84 1.37
CA SER A 202 -52.48 2.03 1.86
C SER A 202 -51.54 2.47 0.73
N PRO A 203 -50.46 3.21 1.03
CA PRO A 203 -49.45 3.56 0.02
C PRO A 203 -48.84 2.33 -0.66
N PHE A 204 -48.72 1.21 0.08
CA PHE A 204 -48.17 -0.03 -0.45
C PHE A 204 -49.18 -0.76 -1.34
N ALA A 205 -50.42 -0.93 -0.91
CA ALA A 205 -51.50 -1.52 -1.70
C ALA A 205 -51.74 -0.73 -3.00
N THR A 206 -51.75 0.61 -2.93
CA THR A 206 -51.85 1.51 -4.10
C THR A 206 -50.77 1.20 -5.14
N ALA A 207 -49.50 1.18 -4.70
CA ALA A 207 -48.38 0.93 -5.60
C ALA A 207 -48.35 -0.53 -6.12
N LEU A 208 -48.74 -1.51 -5.30
CA LEU A 208 -48.88 -2.91 -5.72
C LEU A 208 -49.91 -3.07 -6.83
N ALA A 209 -51.11 -2.49 -6.67
CA ALA A 209 -52.16 -2.56 -7.68
C ALA A 209 -51.72 -1.94 -9.02
N GLU A 210 -50.96 -0.83 -8.98
CA GLU A 210 -50.43 -0.20 -10.18
C GLU A 210 -49.34 -1.05 -10.86
N HIS A 211 -48.37 -1.58 -10.13
CA HIS A 211 -47.19 -2.23 -10.73
C HIS A 211 -47.37 -3.73 -11.01
N LEU A 212 -48.12 -4.46 -10.18
CA LEU A 212 -48.30 -5.91 -10.36
C LEU A 212 -49.24 -6.26 -11.52
N THR A 213 -50.08 -5.31 -11.97
CA THR A 213 -50.94 -5.45 -13.15
C THR A 213 -50.22 -5.18 -14.48
N LYS A 214 -49.01 -4.60 -14.47
CA LYS A 214 -48.29 -4.19 -15.68
C LYS A 214 -47.86 -5.43 -16.51
N PRO A 215 -48.40 -5.64 -17.73
CA PRO A 215 -48.11 -6.84 -18.50
C PRO A 215 -46.64 -6.99 -18.86
N GLY A 216 -46.07 -8.16 -18.60
CA GLY A 216 -44.68 -8.48 -18.92
C GLY A 216 -43.63 -7.86 -17.99
N LEU A 217 -44.04 -7.16 -16.94
CA LEU A 217 -43.11 -6.60 -15.96
C LEU A 217 -42.60 -7.71 -15.01
N ASP A 218 -41.29 -7.97 -15.04
CA ASP A 218 -40.64 -8.88 -14.08
C ASP A 218 -40.89 -8.43 -12.64
N LEU A 219 -41.23 -9.38 -11.78
CA LEU A 219 -41.67 -9.16 -10.41
C LEU A 219 -40.61 -8.45 -9.56
N ARG A 220 -39.31 -8.66 -9.80
CA ARG A 220 -38.22 -7.96 -9.09
C ARG A 220 -38.20 -6.47 -9.47
N LYS A 221 -38.45 -6.14 -10.74
CA LYS A 221 -38.58 -4.76 -11.22
C LYS A 221 -39.88 -4.12 -10.70
N ALA A 222 -41.00 -4.86 -10.70
CA ALA A 222 -42.26 -4.40 -10.15
C ALA A 222 -42.11 -3.98 -8.68
N PHE A 223 -41.53 -4.83 -7.81
CA PHE A 223 -41.27 -4.47 -6.42
C PHE A 223 -40.25 -3.34 -6.25
N GLY A 224 -39.31 -3.17 -7.20
CA GLY A 224 -38.44 -2.01 -7.25
C GLY A 224 -39.23 -0.70 -7.40
N PHE A 225 -40.14 -0.63 -8.37
CA PHE A 225 -41.01 0.54 -8.55
C PHE A 225 -41.98 0.74 -7.38
N VAL A 226 -42.57 -0.33 -6.83
CA VAL A 226 -43.40 -0.27 -5.62
C VAL A 226 -42.65 0.38 -4.45
N ARG A 227 -41.38 0.01 -4.23
CA ARG A 227 -40.55 0.64 -3.21
C ARG A 227 -40.36 2.13 -3.47
N ASP A 228 -40.04 2.50 -4.71
CA ASP A 228 -39.70 3.87 -5.06
C ASP A 228 -40.93 4.81 -4.96
N ASP A 229 -42.12 4.33 -5.34
CA ASP A 229 -43.37 5.09 -5.18
C ASP A 229 -43.84 5.18 -3.72
N VAL A 230 -43.67 4.13 -2.90
CA VAL A 230 -43.97 4.21 -1.45
C VAL A 230 -43.01 5.16 -0.73
N LEU A 231 -41.71 5.14 -1.07
CA LEU A 231 -40.73 6.12 -0.56
C LEU A 231 -41.18 7.55 -0.90
N LYS A 232 -41.57 7.79 -2.16
CA LYS A 232 -42.07 9.08 -2.63
C LYS A 232 -43.36 9.52 -1.92
N ALA A 233 -44.36 8.64 -1.85
CA ALA A 233 -45.66 8.94 -1.23
C ALA A 233 -45.55 9.19 0.28
N THR A 234 -44.73 8.42 0.99
CA THR A 234 -44.57 8.53 2.44
C THR A 234 -43.52 9.56 2.89
N LYS A 235 -42.84 10.22 1.94
CA LYS A 235 -41.71 11.16 2.18
C LYS A 235 -40.53 10.47 2.89
N ASN A 236 -40.13 9.31 2.38
CA ASN A 236 -39.07 8.43 2.91
C ASN A 236 -39.31 7.91 4.34
N ARG A 237 -40.57 7.93 4.83
CA ARG A 237 -40.92 7.40 6.16
C ARG A 237 -41.18 5.89 6.15
N GLN A 238 -41.52 5.32 4.99
CA GLN A 238 -41.73 3.90 4.77
C GLN A 238 -40.89 3.44 3.56
N GLU A 239 -40.22 2.32 3.70
CA GLU A 239 -39.43 1.69 2.64
C GLU A 239 -39.82 0.21 2.56
N PRO A 240 -40.57 -0.21 1.52
CA PRO A 240 -40.86 -1.62 1.27
C PRO A 240 -39.58 -2.43 1.06
N PHE A 241 -39.59 -3.68 1.49
CA PHE A 241 -38.42 -4.54 1.38
C PHE A 241 -38.81 -5.97 0.99
N VAL A 242 -37.98 -6.59 0.14
CA VAL A 242 -38.21 -7.93 -0.38
C VAL A 242 -37.09 -8.87 0.06
N TYR A 243 -37.46 -10.06 0.54
CA TYR A 243 -36.54 -11.13 0.90
C TYR A 243 -36.80 -12.39 0.05
N GLY A 244 -35.82 -13.29 0.02
CA GLY A 244 -35.85 -14.50 -0.78
C GLY A 244 -35.19 -14.34 -2.14
N SER A 245 -35.34 -15.38 -2.98
CA SER A 245 -34.65 -15.47 -4.26
C SER A 245 -35.53 -16.19 -5.30
N LEU A 246 -35.70 -15.53 -6.44
CA LEU A 246 -36.30 -16.11 -7.65
C LEU A 246 -35.19 -16.60 -8.60
N GLY A 247 -35.57 -17.44 -9.56
CA GLY A 247 -34.66 -17.98 -10.57
C GLY A 247 -34.10 -16.91 -11.53
N GLY A 248 -33.33 -17.37 -12.52
CA GLY A 248 -32.76 -16.50 -13.55
C GLY A 248 -33.81 -15.92 -14.50
N ASP A 249 -34.91 -16.64 -14.72
CA ASP A 249 -35.98 -16.27 -15.65
C ASP A 249 -36.73 -15.00 -15.20
N ASP A 250 -37.27 -14.23 -16.15
CA ASP A 250 -38.18 -13.12 -15.85
C ASP A 250 -39.57 -13.69 -15.50
N ILE A 251 -40.09 -13.31 -14.33
CA ILE A 251 -41.38 -13.81 -13.82
C ILE A 251 -42.35 -12.63 -13.73
N ALA A 252 -43.34 -12.57 -14.62
CA ALA A 252 -44.38 -11.54 -14.61
C ALA A 252 -45.72 -12.11 -14.09
N LEU A 253 -46.40 -11.37 -13.22
CA LEU A 253 -47.74 -11.75 -12.72
C LEU A 253 -48.78 -11.70 -13.85
N VAL A 254 -48.81 -10.59 -14.59
CA VAL A 254 -49.57 -10.51 -15.84
C VAL A 254 -48.62 -10.86 -16.99
N PRO A 255 -48.89 -11.93 -17.77
CA PRO A 255 -48.12 -12.21 -18.98
C PRO A 255 -48.11 -10.97 -19.88
N ALA A 256 -46.98 -10.66 -20.52
CA ALA A 256 -46.98 -9.67 -21.60
C ALA A 256 -48.09 -10.05 -22.59
N PRO A 257 -48.84 -9.09 -23.17
CA PRO A 257 -49.71 -9.42 -24.27
C PRO A 257 -48.82 -10.07 -25.32
N VAL A 258 -49.10 -11.34 -25.61
CA VAL A 258 -48.67 -11.94 -26.86
C VAL A 258 -49.35 -11.13 -27.95
N LEU A 259 -48.67 -10.07 -28.39
CA LEU A 259 -48.82 -9.56 -29.74
C LEU A 259 -48.67 -10.81 -30.60
N SER A 260 -49.82 -11.30 -31.08
CA SER A 260 -49.92 -12.49 -31.91
C SER A 260 -48.83 -12.35 -32.97
N ALA A 261 -47.81 -13.21 -32.88
CA ALA A 261 -46.58 -13.01 -33.63
C ALA A 261 -46.97 -12.67 -35.07
N PRO A 262 -46.51 -11.53 -35.62
CA PRO A 262 -46.85 -11.21 -37.00
C PRO A 262 -46.45 -12.41 -37.83
N VAL A 263 -47.41 -12.95 -38.61
CA VAL A 263 -47.11 -13.92 -39.66
C VAL A 263 -45.94 -13.31 -40.41
N SER A 264 -44.77 -13.94 -40.30
CA SER A 264 -43.53 -13.23 -40.57
C SER A 264 -43.61 -12.67 -42.00
N PRO A 265 -43.54 -11.33 -42.20
CA PRO A 265 -42.94 -10.89 -43.44
C PRO A 265 -41.57 -11.57 -43.45
N ALA A 266 -41.20 -12.18 -44.58
CA ALA A 266 -39.94 -12.90 -44.70
C ALA A 266 -38.83 -12.03 -44.09
N PRO A 267 -38.01 -12.57 -43.17
CA PRO A 267 -37.13 -11.75 -42.35
C PRO A 267 -36.32 -10.85 -43.28
N ASP A 268 -36.43 -9.53 -43.07
CA ASP A 268 -35.60 -8.60 -43.81
C ASP A 268 -34.14 -9.02 -43.57
N PRO A 269 -33.38 -9.37 -44.63
CA PRO A 269 -31.98 -9.77 -44.47
C PRO A 269 -31.19 -8.76 -43.65
N SER A 270 -31.55 -7.47 -43.72
CA SER A 270 -30.92 -6.39 -42.96
C SER A 270 -30.97 -6.61 -41.44
N ASP A 271 -32.04 -7.21 -40.91
CA ASP A 271 -32.27 -7.36 -39.48
C ASP A 271 -31.47 -8.51 -38.86
N ALA A 272 -31.18 -9.55 -39.65
CA ALA A 272 -30.24 -10.61 -39.26
C ALA A 272 -28.79 -10.08 -39.27
N ILE A 273 -28.39 -9.43 -40.37
CA ILE A 273 -27.07 -8.83 -40.54
C ILE A 273 -26.80 -7.79 -39.43
N ARG A 274 -27.81 -6.99 -39.04
CA ARG A 274 -27.72 -6.03 -37.94
C ARG A 274 -27.42 -6.68 -36.60
N ARG A 275 -28.08 -7.79 -36.24
CA ARG A 275 -27.82 -8.49 -34.97
C ARG A 275 -26.42 -9.11 -34.93
N ASP A 276 -25.97 -9.68 -36.06
CA ASP A 276 -24.62 -10.22 -36.18
C ASP A 276 -23.57 -9.10 -36.04
N TYR A 277 -23.84 -7.91 -36.60
CA TYR A 277 -23.00 -6.73 -36.46
C TYR A 277 -22.95 -6.24 -35.01
N GLU A 278 -24.11 -6.10 -34.34
CA GLU A 278 -24.23 -5.70 -32.93
C GLU A 278 -23.50 -6.69 -31.99
N PHE A 279 -23.52 -7.99 -32.29
CA PHE A 279 -22.79 -9.00 -31.54
C PHE A 279 -21.27 -8.84 -31.68
N VAL A 280 -20.80 -8.63 -32.91
CA VAL A 280 -19.37 -8.45 -33.21
C VAL A 280 -18.83 -7.12 -32.68
N GLU A 281 -19.64 -6.06 -32.70
CA GLU A 281 -19.32 -4.76 -32.10
C GLU A 281 -19.09 -4.86 -30.59
N ARG A 282 -19.79 -5.75 -29.89
CA ARG A 282 -19.59 -6.03 -28.45
C ARG A 282 -18.34 -6.86 -28.15
N ILE A 283 -17.84 -7.64 -29.11
CA ILE A 283 -16.57 -8.38 -28.98
C ILE A 283 -15.39 -7.47 -29.29
N ALA A 284 -15.54 -6.60 -30.29
CA ALA A 284 -14.58 -5.56 -30.68
C ALA A 284 -13.15 -6.06 -31.02
N THR A 285 -12.99 -7.32 -31.42
CA THR A 285 -11.71 -7.88 -31.89
C THR A 285 -11.64 -7.98 -33.41
N LYS A 286 -10.43 -7.95 -33.95
CA LYS A 286 -10.16 -8.06 -35.39
C LYS A 286 -10.68 -9.36 -35.98
N GLU A 287 -10.51 -10.47 -35.27
CA GLU A 287 -10.97 -11.80 -35.66
C GLU A 287 -12.50 -11.87 -35.74
N ALA A 288 -13.22 -11.17 -34.86
CA ALA A 288 -14.67 -11.10 -34.89
C ALA A 288 -15.18 -10.27 -36.09
N TRP A 289 -14.51 -9.15 -36.41
CA TRP A 289 -14.81 -8.39 -37.63
C TRP A 289 -14.47 -9.16 -38.91
N ASP A 290 -13.38 -9.94 -38.92
CA ASP A 290 -13.00 -10.79 -40.04
C ASP A 290 -14.02 -11.91 -40.26
N PHE A 291 -14.53 -12.53 -39.18
CA PHE A 291 -15.62 -13.50 -39.24
C PHE A 291 -16.93 -12.88 -39.74
N PHE A 292 -17.27 -11.66 -39.30
CA PHE A 292 -18.42 -10.93 -39.80
C PHE A 292 -18.31 -10.68 -41.31
N LEU A 293 -17.16 -10.17 -41.77
CA LEU A 293 -16.91 -9.87 -43.19
C LEU A 293 -16.83 -11.13 -44.07
N ALA A 294 -16.44 -12.28 -43.52
CA ALA A 294 -16.48 -13.56 -44.22
C ALA A 294 -17.93 -14.10 -44.37
N THR A 295 -18.80 -13.78 -43.42
CA THR A 295 -20.22 -14.19 -43.43
C THR A 295 -21.09 -13.22 -44.25
N HIS A 296 -20.79 -11.93 -44.14
CA HIS A 296 -21.53 -10.80 -44.73
C HIS A 296 -20.53 -9.90 -45.51
N PRO A 297 -20.15 -10.28 -46.74
CA PRO A 297 -19.07 -9.62 -47.49
C PRO A 297 -19.46 -8.26 -48.08
N ASP A 298 -20.75 -7.97 -48.23
CA ASP A 298 -21.26 -6.75 -48.87
C ASP A 298 -22.44 -6.10 -48.11
N GLY A 299 -22.93 -4.96 -48.65
CA GLY A 299 -23.97 -4.16 -48.01
C GLY A 299 -23.47 -3.10 -47.02
N TYR A 300 -24.40 -2.52 -46.25
CA TYR A 300 -24.13 -1.39 -45.34
C TYR A 300 -23.26 -1.78 -44.14
N TYR A 301 -23.65 -2.86 -43.44
CA TYR A 301 -22.93 -3.32 -42.25
C TYR A 301 -21.54 -3.89 -42.59
N ALA A 302 -21.33 -4.48 -43.77
CA ALA A 302 -20.00 -4.88 -44.22
C ALA A 302 -19.05 -3.67 -44.33
N LYS A 303 -19.53 -2.54 -44.87
CA LYS A 303 -18.72 -1.30 -44.94
C LYS A 303 -18.39 -0.73 -43.55
N LEU A 304 -19.32 -0.80 -42.60
CA LEU A 304 -19.07 -0.41 -41.21
C LEU A 304 -18.07 -1.34 -40.52
N ALA A 305 -18.25 -2.66 -40.66
CA ALA A 305 -17.36 -3.68 -40.11
C ALA A 305 -15.93 -3.55 -40.68
N GLN A 306 -15.80 -3.27 -41.98
CA GLN A 306 -14.52 -3.00 -42.62
C GLN A 306 -13.86 -1.73 -42.06
N ALA A 307 -14.62 -0.68 -41.75
CA ALA A 307 -14.09 0.52 -41.10
C ALA A 307 -13.61 0.24 -39.67
N GLN A 308 -14.35 -0.54 -38.87
CA GLN A 308 -13.94 -0.92 -37.51
C GLN A 308 -12.70 -1.84 -37.52
N ARG A 309 -12.66 -2.84 -38.42
CA ARG A 309 -11.48 -3.69 -38.65
C ARG A 309 -10.24 -2.86 -39.00
N ASN A 310 -10.37 -1.93 -39.94
CA ASN A 310 -9.27 -1.07 -40.37
C ASN A 310 -8.80 -0.14 -39.25
N LYS A 311 -9.71 0.35 -38.40
CA LYS A 311 -9.38 1.13 -37.21
C LYS A 311 -8.55 0.33 -36.19
N LEU A 312 -8.93 -0.93 -35.92
CA LEU A 312 -8.15 -1.82 -35.05
C LEU A 312 -6.78 -2.15 -35.65
N ALA A 313 -6.72 -2.47 -36.95
CA ALA A 313 -5.45 -2.73 -37.64
C ALA A 313 -4.51 -1.50 -37.66
N ALA A 314 -5.07 -0.29 -37.77
CA ALA A 314 -4.30 0.96 -37.69
C ALA A 314 -3.78 1.23 -36.26
N GLU A 315 -4.57 0.88 -35.23
CA GLU A 315 -4.15 0.98 -33.82
C GLU A 315 -3.05 -0.05 -33.50
N GLU A 316 -3.21 -1.30 -33.91
CA GLU A 316 -2.17 -2.35 -33.82
C GLU A 316 -0.87 -1.90 -34.51
N ALA A 317 -0.96 -1.37 -35.73
CA ALA A 317 0.19 -0.87 -36.47
C ALA A 317 0.86 0.34 -35.77
N ARG A 318 0.07 1.22 -35.13
CA ARG A 318 0.58 2.34 -34.34
C ARG A 318 1.33 1.84 -33.10
N VAL A 319 0.74 0.93 -32.33
CA VAL A 319 1.37 0.33 -31.15
C VAL A 319 2.67 -0.38 -31.54
N ALA A 320 2.65 -1.22 -32.57
CA ALA A 320 3.84 -1.90 -33.08
C ALA A 320 4.92 -0.92 -33.58
N ALA A 321 4.54 0.19 -34.21
CA ALA A 321 5.47 1.24 -34.60
C ALA A 321 6.08 1.97 -33.40
N THR A 322 5.30 2.26 -32.35
CA THR A 322 5.76 2.86 -31.10
C THR A 322 6.69 1.92 -30.33
N GLU A 323 6.36 0.63 -30.21
CA GLU A 323 7.25 -0.35 -29.57
C GLU A 323 8.55 -0.54 -30.35
N LYS A 324 8.47 -0.60 -31.68
CA LYS A 324 9.67 -0.67 -32.54
C LYS A 324 10.54 0.58 -32.39
N ALA A 325 9.94 1.77 -32.33
CA ALA A 325 10.66 3.02 -32.08
C ALA A 325 11.34 3.00 -30.70
N ARG A 326 10.63 2.60 -29.64
CA ARG A 326 11.20 2.44 -28.29
C ARG A 326 12.38 1.46 -28.30
N SER A 327 12.22 0.28 -28.90
CA SER A 327 13.30 -0.72 -28.95
C SER A 327 14.54 -0.22 -29.71
N ALA A 328 14.35 0.59 -30.77
CA ALA A 328 15.45 1.19 -31.51
C ALA A 328 16.14 2.32 -30.71
N GLU A 329 15.40 3.04 -29.88
CA GLU A 329 15.94 4.05 -28.96
C GLU A 329 16.69 3.41 -27.78
N GLU A 330 16.16 2.32 -27.20
CA GLU A 330 16.83 1.49 -26.18
C GLU A 330 18.12 0.87 -26.72
N GLU A 331 18.11 0.31 -27.93
CA GLU A 331 19.29 -0.23 -28.62
C GLU A 331 20.35 0.87 -28.85
N LYS A 332 19.92 2.04 -29.34
CA LYS A 332 20.79 3.20 -29.55
C LYS A 332 21.38 3.72 -28.23
N ALA A 333 20.60 3.75 -27.15
CA ALA A 333 21.06 4.13 -25.82
C ALA A 333 22.06 3.12 -25.26
N ARG A 334 21.86 1.81 -25.49
CA ARG A 334 22.81 0.76 -25.10
C ARG A 334 24.14 0.92 -25.84
N LEU A 335 24.11 1.08 -27.17
CA LEU A 335 25.31 1.30 -27.99
C LEU A 335 26.05 2.60 -27.61
N ALA A 336 25.32 3.66 -27.27
CA ALA A 336 25.91 4.91 -26.77
C ALA A 336 26.57 4.72 -25.39
N ALA A 337 25.96 3.97 -24.48
CA ALA A 337 26.52 3.66 -23.16
C ALA A 337 27.73 2.70 -23.24
N GLU A 338 27.70 1.73 -24.16
CA GLU A 338 28.85 0.87 -24.48
C GLU A 338 30.01 1.69 -25.06
N GLY A 339 29.72 2.61 -25.99
CA GLY A 339 30.71 3.54 -26.54
C GLY A 339 31.31 4.48 -25.49
N ALA A 340 30.48 5.00 -24.57
CA ALA A 340 30.96 5.83 -23.46
C ALA A 340 31.87 5.05 -22.51
N LYS A 341 31.50 3.82 -22.13
CA LYS A 341 32.34 2.93 -21.32
C LYS A 341 33.66 2.57 -22.02
N ALA A 342 33.62 2.30 -23.33
CA ALA A 342 34.82 2.01 -24.10
C ALA A 342 35.76 3.23 -24.17
N ALA A 343 35.21 4.45 -24.32
CA ALA A 343 35.98 5.68 -24.28
C ALA A 343 36.58 5.97 -22.89
N GLU A 344 35.83 5.72 -21.82
CA GLU A 344 36.30 5.83 -20.43
C GLU A 344 37.43 4.83 -20.14
N GLN A 345 37.26 3.56 -20.54
CA GLN A 345 38.30 2.53 -20.42
C GLN A 345 39.55 2.86 -21.25
N ALA A 346 39.39 3.38 -22.48
CA ALA A 346 40.50 3.81 -23.31
C ALA A 346 41.26 4.99 -22.68
N LYS A 347 40.54 5.95 -22.08
CA LYS A 347 41.13 7.06 -21.33
C LYS A 347 41.87 6.55 -20.09
N ALA A 348 41.24 5.71 -19.26
CA ALA A 348 41.88 5.13 -18.08
C ALA A 348 43.15 4.32 -18.43
N ALA A 349 43.14 3.59 -19.56
CA ALA A 349 44.31 2.87 -20.05
C ALA A 349 45.41 3.81 -20.59
N ALA A 350 45.05 4.96 -21.17
CA ALA A 350 46.01 5.98 -21.58
C ALA A 350 46.62 6.70 -20.36
N ASP A 351 45.78 7.09 -19.38
CA ASP A 351 46.20 7.72 -18.12
C ASP A 351 47.11 6.78 -17.31
N ALA A 352 46.81 5.48 -17.26
CA ALA A 352 47.67 4.47 -16.62
C ALA A 352 49.04 4.33 -17.31
N LYS A 353 49.07 4.31 -18.66
CA LYS A 353 50.34 4.31 -19.42
C LYS A 353 51.14 5.60 -19.22
N ALA A 354 50.47 6.75 -19.17
CA ALA A 354 51.12 8.03 -18.89
C ALA A 354 51.70 8.08 -17.47
N ALA A 355 50.98 7.56 -16.47
CA ALA A 355 51.45 7.44 -15.10
C ALA A 355 52.66 6.49 -14.97
N GLU A 356 52.66 5.35 -15.69
CA GLU A 356 53.82 4.46 -15.73
C GLU A 356 55.03 5.10 -16.42
N GLN A 357 54.84 5.77 -17.56
CA GLN A 357 55.91 6.52 -18.23
C GLN A 357 56.45 7.65 -17.33
N ALA A 358 55.59 8.35 -16.59
CA ALA A 358 55.99 9.36 -15.63
C ALA A 358 56.80 8.77 -14.46
N ARG A 359 56.41 7.59 -13.93
CA ARG A 359 57.19 6.86 -12.91
C ARG A 359 58.57 6.48 -13.43
N LEU A 360 58.66 5.87 -14.61
CA LEU A 360 59.93 5.49 -15.23
C LEU A 360 60.83 6.71 -15.52
N ALA A 361 60.23 7.83 -15.95
CA ALA A 361 60.97 9.09 -16.14
C ALA A 361 61.45 9.70 -14.81
N ALA A 362 60.67 9.59 -13.74
CA ALA A 362 61.05 10.04 -12.40
C ALA A 362 62.15 9.16 -11.79
N GLU A 363 62.06 7.84 -11.92
CA GLU A 363 63.10 6.88 -11.53
C GLU A 363 64.40 7.14 -12.30
N LYS A 364 64.32 7.37 -13.61
CA LYS A 364 65.50 7.74 -14.42
C LYS A 364 66.12 9.06 -13.97
N LYS A 365 65.31 10.11 -13.73
CA LYS A 365 65.80 11.40 -13.18
C LYS A 365 66.44 11.23 -11.80
N LYS A 366 65.87 10.37 -10.95
CA LYS A 366 66.43 10.06 -9.62
C LYS A 366 67.79 9.36 -9.77
N ALA A 367 67.90 8.36 -10.64
CA ALA A 367 69.16 7.69 -10.93
C ALA A 367 70.21 8.64 -11.53
N GLU A 368 69.82 9.56 -12.42
CA GLU A 368 70.69 10.62 -12.94
C GLU A 368 71.16 11.62 -11.85
N GLN A 369 70.30 11.93 -10.88
CA GLN A 369 70.66 12.76 -9.72
C GLN A 369 71.58 12.03 -8.73
N GLU A 370 71.29 10.76 -8.42
CA GLU A 370 72.13 9.91 -7.57
C GLU A 370 73.51 9.68 -8.21
N ALA A 371 73.58 9.49 -9.53
CA ALA A 371 74.84 9.41 -10.27
C ALA A 371 75.65 10.72 -10.19
N LYS A 372 75.01 11.87 -10.41
CA LYS A 372 75.66 13.20 -10.26
C LYS A 372 76.13 13.46 -8.83
N LEU A 373 75.36 13.04 -7.83
CA LEU A 373 75.76 13.16 -6.43
C LEU A 373 76.97 12.26 -6.11
N ALA A 374 76.97 11.02 -6.60
CA ALA A 374 78.10 10.10 -6.45
C ALA A 374 79.36 10.59 -7.17
N GLU A 375 79.22 11.21 -8.35
CA GLU A 375 80.32 11.85 -9.07
C GLU A 375 80.87 13.07 -8.30
N ALA A 376 79.99 13.94 -7.79
CA ALA A 376 80.37 15.07 -6.95
C ALA A 376 81.06 14.64 -5.65
N GLN A 377 80.59 13.56 -5.00
CA GLN A 377 81.23 12.97 -3.83
C GLN A 377 82.63 12.41 -4.14
N ARG A 378 82.81 11.74 -5.29
CA ARG A 378 84.14 11.29 -5.75
C ARG A 378 85.07 12.47 -6.02
N ALA A 379 84.58 13.52 -6.70
CA ALA A 379 85.35 14.74 -6.93
C ALA A 379 85.75 15.44 -5.62
N ALA A 380 84.84 15.49 -4.64
CA ALA A 380 85.11 16.04 -3.31
C ALA A 380 86.14 15.20 -2.53
N ALA A 381 86.08 13.87 -2.60
CA ALA A 381 87.08 13.00 -1.99
C ALA A 381 88.48 13.21 -2.59
N VAL A 382 88.59 13.29 -3.93
CA VAL A 382 89.86 13.59 -4.62
C VAL A 382 90.37 15.00 -4.27
N ALA A 383 89.49 15.98 -4.15
CA ALA A 383 89.87 17.33 -3.72
C ALA A 383 90.36 17.39 -2.27
N GLU A 384 89.76 16.59 -1.37
CA GLU A 384 90.19 16.47 0.03
C GLU A 384 91.53 15.73 0.15
N GLU A 385 91.74 14.65 -0.59
CA GLU A 385 93.05 13.98 -0.69
C GLU A 385 94.13 14.94 -1.20
N ALA A 386 93.82 15.75 -2.22
CA ALA A 386 94.72 16.79 -2.73
C ALA A 386 95.00 17.89 -1.68
N ARG A 387 93.99 18.28 -0.87
CA ARG A 387 94.15 19.24 0.23
C ARG A 387 95.06 18.70 1.33
N ILE A 388 94.85 17.44 1.74
CA ILE A 388 95.70 16.75 2.73
C ILE A 388 97.13 16.61 2.21
N ALA A 389 97.32 16.25 0.94
CA ALA A 389 98.63 16.18 0.31
C ALA A 389 99.34 17.55 0.30
N ALA A 390 98.62 18.63 -0.03
CA ALA A 390 99.16 19.98 0.00
C ALA A 390 99.49 20.48 1.42
N GLU A 391 98.68 20.14 2.42
CA GLU A 391 98.96 20.46 3.84
C GLU A 391 100.19 19.71 4.35
N ASN A 392 100.34 18.43 4.00
CA ASN A 392 101.54 17.65 4.33
C ASN A 392 102.79 18.20 3.62
N LEU A 393 102.67 18.63 2.36
CA LEU A 393 103.77 19.29 1.65
C LEU A 393 104.20 20.58 2.36
N ARG A 394 103.24 21.42 2.78
CA ARG A 394 103.52 22.63 3.57
C ARG A 394 104.19 22.33 4.91
N LYS A 395 103.77 21.30 5.63
CA LYS A 395 104.43 20.88 6.89
C LYS A 395 105.89 20.46 6.64
N ILE A 396 106.17 19.73 5.55
CA ILE A 396 107.53 19.37 5.15
C ILE A 396 108.35 20.63 4.78
N GLU A 397 107.75 21.63 4.14
CA GLU A 397 108.40 22.91 3.83
C GLU A 397 108.65 23.76 5.08
N GLU A 398 107.70 23.81 6.02
CA GLU A 398 107.84 24.48 7.32
C GLU A 398 108.91 23.82 8.20
N GLU A 399 108.97 22.49 8.23
CA GLU A 399 109.99 21.72 8.95
C GLU A 399 111.40 21.99 8.37
N LYS A 400 111.54 21.95 7.04
CA LYS A 400 112.78 22.36 6.35
C LYS A 400 113.15 23.82 6.61
N ALA A 401 112.17 24.73 6.64
CA ALA A 401 112.40 26.14 6.94
C ALA A 401 112.81 26.36 8.40
N ALA A 402 112.28 25.58 9.34
CA ALA A 402 112.66 25.57 10.74
C ALA A 402 114.09 25.02 10.93
N GLU A 403 114.44 23.91 10.26
CA GLU A 403 115.79 23.35 10.25
C GLU A 403 116.80 24.37 9.66
N ALA A 404 116.50 24.95 8.51
CA ALA A 404 117.31 26.02 7.91
C ALA A 404 117.37 27.31 8.77
N ARG A 405 116.39 27.54 9.66
CA ARG A 405 116.44 28.62 10.65
C ARG A 405 117.34 28.27 11.83
N LEU A 406 117.33 27.02 12.31
CA LEU A 406 118.26 26.55 13.34
C LEU A 406 119.72 26.59 12.84
N VAL A 407 119.97 26.20 11.59
CA VAL A 407 121.30 26.34 10.96
C VAL A 407 121.74 27.81 10.93
N ARG A 408 120.87 28.74 10.48
CA ARG A 408 121.18 30.17 10.49
C ARG A 408 121.42 30.72 11.90
N ILE A 409 120.63 30.35 12.90
CA ILE A 409 120.85 30.76 14.30
C ILE A 409 122.20 30.24 14.81
N ALA A 410 122.61 29.02 14.43
CA ALA A 410 123.91 28.46 14.78
C ALA A 410 125.07 29.18 14.07
N GLU A 411 124.89 29.64 12.83
CA GLU A 411 125.88 30.47 12.12
C GLU A 411 125.94 31.90 12.66
N GLU A 412 124.80 32.53 12.95
CA GLU A 412 124.72 33.84 13.61
C GLU A 412 125.36 33.81 15.00
N ALA A 413 125.17 32.74 15.78
CA ALA A 413 125.84 32.55 17.06
C ALA A 413 127.37 32.39 16.90
N LYS A 414 127.85 31.66 15.88
CA LYS A 414 129.28 31.59 15.55
C LYS A 414 129.84 32.94 15.13
N ALA A 415 129.12 33.68 14.29
CA ALA A 415 129.50 35.02 13.84
C ALA A 415 129.51 36.03 15.00
N ALA A 416 128.55 35.96 15.92
CA ALA A 416 128.50 36.77 17.13
C ALA A 416 129.65 36.43 18.09
N ALA A 417 130.01 35.15 18.26
CA ALA A 417 131.17 34.74 19.06
C ALA A 417 132.50 35.19 18.44
N ALA A 418 132.63 35.12 17.11
CA ALA A 418 133.79 35.65 16.39
C ALA A 418 133.88 37.19 16.51
N LYS A 419 132.75 37.89 16.39
CA LYS A 419 132.69 39.35 16.56
C LYS A 419 132.99 39.76 18.00
N ALA A 420 132.51 39.04 19.01
CA ALA A 420 132.81 39.33 20.41
C ALA A 420 134.32 39.25 20.71
N LYS A 421 135.02 38.25 20.15
CA LYS A 421 136.49 38.19 20.20
C LYS A 421 137.16 39.37 19.48
N ALA A 422 136.70 39.68 18.27
CA ALA A 422 137.26 40.79 17.49
C ALA A 422 137.04 42.16 18.17
N ASP A 423 135.87 42.38 18.80
CA ASP A 423 135.55 43.61 19.54
C ASP A 423 136.35 43.74 20.86
N GLU A 424 136.81 42.63 21.45
CA GLU A 424 137.70 42.62 22.61
C GLU A 424 139.15 42.98 22.21
N GLU A 425 139.66 42.35 21.15
CA GLU A 425 140.98 42.66 20.57
C GLU A 425 141.04 44.09 19.99
N ALA A 426 139.96 44.56 19.35
CA ALA A 426 139.86 45.91 18.81
C ALA A 426 139.85 46.98 19.92
N ARG A 427 139.13 46.78 21.03
CA ARG A 427 139.17 47.73 22.18
C ARG A 427 140.56 47.81 22.81
N ALA A 428 141.29 46.70 22.86
CA ALA A 428 142.69 46.70 23.32
C ALA A 428 143.64 47.47 22.38
N ALA A 429 143.31 47.57 21.09
CA ALA A 429 144.05 48.36 20.10
C ALA A 429 143.61 49.84 20.08
N GLU A 430 142.31 50.12 20.18
CA GLU A 430 141.75 51.47 20.09
C GLU A 430 142.09 52.33 21.32
N ALA A 431 142.17 51.71 22.51
CA ALA A 431 142.72 52.36 23.71
C ALA A 431 144.18 52.82 23.54
N ARG A 432 144.94 52.23 22.59
CA ARG A 432 146.30 52.65 22.23
C ARG A 432 146.31 53.71 21.12
N ALA A 433 145.25 53.81 20.32
CA ALA A 433 145.14 54.72 19.17
C ALA A 433 144.45 56.06 19.49
N ALA A 434 143.42 56.09 20.35
CA ALA A 434 142.70 57.33 20.68
C ALA A 434 143.52 58.28 21.59
N ALA A 435 144.50 57.75 22.33
CA ALA A 435 145.55 58.54 22.97
C ALA A 435 146.36 59.38 21.96
N LEU A 436 146.32 59.03 20.68
CA LEU A 436 146.95 59.74 19.57
C LEU A 436 146.02 60.79 18.91
N GLN A 437 144.69 60.56 18.90
CA GLN A 437 143.73 61.47 18.23
C GLN A 437 143.22 62.62 19.11
N LYS A 438 143.31 62.52 20.44
CA LYS A 438 143.10 63.66 21.35
C LYS A 438 144.09 64.83 21.08
N ALA A 439 145.14 64.61 20.28
CA ALA A 439 146.06 65.65 19.84
C ALA A 439 145.67 66.38 18.54
N LEU A 440 144.54 66.05 17.89
CA LEU A 440 144.21 66.56 16.55
C LEU A 440 142.86 67.30 16.43
N GLU A 441 141.78 66.87 17.08
CA GLU A 441 140.43 67.42 16.83
C GLU A 441 140.02 68.57 17.77
N ASP A 442 140.92 69.08 18.62
CA ASP A 442 140.76 70.43 19.23
C ASP A 442 140.78 71.56 18.16
N ALA A 443 141.03 71.23 16.90
CA ALA A 443 141.26 72.18 15.81
C ALA A 443 140.08 72.40 14.84
N ARG A 444 138.97 71.65 14.92
CA ARG A 444 137.90 71.71 13.90
C ARG A 444 136.47 71.65 14.44
N ILE A 445 135.81 72.81 14.42
CA ILE A 445 134.40 72.93 13.98
C ILE A 445 133.41 72.15 14.87
N ALA A 446 132.88 72.66 15.98
CA ALA A 446 132.75 74.05 16.48
C ALA A 446 131.92 75.02 15.62
N GLU A 447 131.35 74.57 14.48
CA GLU A 447 130.45 75.36 13.62
C GLU A 447 129.67 74.39 12.68
N ALA A 448 128.36 74.35 12.56
CA ALA A 448 127.33 75.29 12.90
C ALA A 448 126.08 74.51 13.32
N GLN A 449 125.50 74.86 14.46
CA GLN A 449 124.18 74.36 14.84
C GLN A 449 123.08 75.32 14.36
N ARG A 450 121.93 74.73 14.00
CA ARG A 450 120.57 75.33 13.89
C ARG A 450 120.25 76.08 12.61
N THR A 451 119.23 75.57 11.91
CA THR A 451 117.99 76.31 11.53
C THR A 451 116.89 75.30 11.20
N GLU A 452 115.78 75.26 11.96
CA GLU A 452 114.39 74.98 11.48
C GLU A 452 113.35 74.74 12.61
N ALA A 453 112.08 75.07 12.30
CA ALA A 453 110.75 74.65 12.85
C ALA A 453 109.78 75.87 12.94
N ALA A 454 108.63 76.01 12.25
CA ALA A 454 107.58 75.12 11.69
C ALA A 454 106.44 74.73 12.67
N ALA A 455 105.17 74.93 12.28
CA ALA A 455 103.99 74.72 13.12
C ALA A 455 102.69 74.24 12.40
N ARG A 456 102.20 73.05 12.79
CA ARG A 456 100.80 72.59 13.10
C ARG A 456 99.58 72.64 12.11
N ILE A 457 98.77 71.53 12.15
CA ILE A 457 97.25 71.39 12.06
C ILE A 457 96.61 71.33 10.62
N LYS A 458 95.49 70.63 10.23
CA LYS A 458 94.31 69.90 10.85
C LYS A 458 93.62 68.83 9.90
N ALA A 459 92.74 67.95 10.47
CA ALA A 459 91.49 67.31 9.92
C ALA A 459 91.55 66.27 8.74
N GLU A 460 90.57 65.36 8.42
CA GLU A 460 89.15 65.07 8.83
C GLU A 460 88.64 63.63 8.39
N ALA A 461 87.38 63.22 8.71
CA ALA A 461 86.45 62.25 8.00
C ALA A 461 86.68 60.68 8.01
N ASP A 462 85.71 59.73 7.78
CA ASP A 462 84.21 59.65 7.93
C ASP A 462 83.57 58.22 7.63
N HIS A 463 82.38 57.87 8.19
CA HIS A 463 81.24 56.94 7.74
C HIS A 463 81.44 55.46 7.20
N PRO A 464 80.44 54.63 6.71
CA PRO A 464 78.92 54.60 6.77
C PRO A 464 78.10 53.24 6.92
N ILE A 465 76.82 53.31 7.41
CA ILE A 465 75.49 52.73 6.92
C ILE A 465 75.25 51.19 6.75
N GLY A 466 74.09 50.51 6.94
CA GLY A 466 72.64 50.77 7.31
C GLY A 466 71.70 49.65 6.74
N PRO A 467 70.33 49.71 6.69
CA PRO A 467 69.34 50.51 7.46
C PRO A 467 67.92 49.85 7.79
N LEU A 468 67.03 50.61 8.51
CA LEU A 468 65.54 50.48 8.74
C LEU A 468 65.02 49.45 9.80
N ALA A 469 63.75 49.42 10.32
CA ALA A 469 62.67 50.38 10.73
C ALA A 469 61.40 49.59 11.26
N SER A 470 60.34 50.09 11.96
CA SER A 470 60.13 51.14 13.02
C SER A 470 58.67 51.15 13.63
N LEU A 471 58.47 51.77 14.83
CA LEU A 471 57.24 52.43 15.43
C LEU A 471 56.11 51.67 16.21
N SER A 472 55.34 52.42 17.04
CA SER A 472 54.37 52.03 18.14
C SER A 472 53.13 52.97 18.17
N PRO A 473 52.23 53.08 19.21
CA PRO A 473 51.53 52.13 20.13
C PRO A 473 49.97 52.35 20.33
N ALA A 474 49.31 51.43 21.08
CA ALA A 474 48.12 51.54 21.99
C ALA A 474 46.69 52.05 21.56
N ASP A 475 45.64 51.22 21.76
CA ASP A 475 44.45 51.45 22.64
C ASP A 475 43.39 50.29 22.61
N LYS A 476 42.38 50.33 23.50
CA LYS A 476 41.15 49.46 23.61
C LYS A 476 39.88 50.37 23.64
N PRO A 477 38.58 49.92 23.63
CA PRO A 477 37.99 48.55 23.69
C PRO A 477 36.80 48.27 22.71
N ASP A 478 36.17 47.10 22.90
CA ASP A 478 34.70 46.83 22.91
C ASP A 478 33.98 46.04 21.79
N GLU A 479 32.90 45.37 22.24
CA GLU A 479 31.89 44.46 21.66
C GLU A 479 31.34 44.72 20.23
N THR A 480 30.71 43.80 19.49
CA THR A 480 30.13 42.46 19.76
C THR A 480 30.14 41.55 18.51
N ARG A 481 30.45 40.25 18.68
CA ARG A 481 29.93 39.13 17.84
C ARG A 481 29.87 37.87 18.73
N PRO A 482 28.79 37.07 18.68
CA PRO A 482 28.73 35.82 19.46
C PRO A 482 29.80 34.84 18.97
N THR A 483 30.47 34.18 19.90
CA THR A 483 31.52 33.18 19.61
C THR A 483 30.92 31.86 19.13
N ASP A 484 31.68 31.09 18.35
CA ASP A 484 31.20 29.84 17.73
C ASP A 484 30.67 28.80 18.74
N GLU A 485 31.15 28.83 19.99
CA GLU A 485 30.64 28.01 21.11
C GLU A 485 29.16 28.25 21.44
N GLN A 486 28.58 29.39 21.04
CA GLN A 486 27.18 29.72 21.34
C GLN A 486 26.18 29.17 20.31
N ILE A 487 26.65 28.79 19.12
CA ILE A 487 25.80 28.36 18.00
C ILE A 487 24.94 27.12 18.33
N PRO A 488 25.48 26.02 18.91
CA PRO A 488 24.67 24.84 19.23
C PRO A 488 23.55 25.13 20.24
N ARG A 489 23.82 26.02 21.20
CA ARG A 489 22.85 26.40 22.24
C ARG A 489 21.70 27.23 21.68
N LEU A 490 22.00 28.14 20.74
CA LEU A 490 21.00 28.89 20.00
C LEU A 490 20.16 27.98 19.10
N LEU A 491 20.78 27.02 18.41
CA LEU A 491 20.08 26.02 17.58
C LEU A 491 19.12 25.16 18.42
N GLN A 492 19.57 24.63 19.56
CA GLN A 492 18.71 23.89 20.51
C GLN A 492 17.52 24.75 20.98
N THR A 493 17.73 26.05 21.22
CA THR A 493 16.68 26.98 21.66
C THR A 493 15.60 27.15 20.59
N GLU A 494 15.99 27.36 19.33
CA GLU A 494 15.03 27.48 18.21
C GLU A 494 14.33 26.15 17.92
N LEU A 495 15.04 25.01 17.97
CA LEU A 495 14.41 23.70 17.83
C LEU A 495 13.41 23.39 18.96
N HIS A 496 13.64 23.90 20.17
CA HIS A 496 12.68 23.80 21.27
C HIS A 496 11.44 24.68 21.02
N ARG A 497 11.62 25.94 20.59
CA ARG A 497 10.51 26.84 20.19
C ARG A 497 9.64 26.24 19.07
N LEU A 498 10.28 25.59 18.09
CA LEU A 498 9.63 24.94 16.96
C LEU A 498 9.01 23.56 17.29
N GLY A 499 9.10 23.11 18.55
CA GLY A 499 8.52 21.86 19.06
C GLY A 499 9.30 20.60 18.69
N CYS A 500 10.47 20.72 18.07
CA CYS A 500 11.25 19.60 17.53
C CYS A 500 12.29 19.03 18.50
N TYR A 501 12.68 19.78 19.54
CA TYR A 501 13.57 19.34 20.60
C TYR A 501 12.87 19.44 21.96
N THR A 502 12.90 18.37 22.76
CA THR A 502 12.25 18.30 24.09
C THR A 502 13.22 18.21 25.26
N GLY A 503 14.53 18.17 25.00
CA GLY A 503 15.57 18.14 26.01
C GLY A 503 15.93 19.52 26.58
N SER A 504 16.79 19.54 27.60
CA SER A 504 17.39 20.77 28.13
C SER A 504 18.33 21.42 27.11
N VAL A 505 18.30 22.75 27.03
CA VAL A 505 19.22 23.55 26.20
C VAL A 505 20.57 23.68 26.91
N ASP A 506 21.46 22.73 26.65
CA ASP A 506 22.77 22.57 27.29
C ASP A 506 23.95 23.06 26.43
N GLY A 507 23.76 23.22 25.12
CA GLY A 507 24.79 23.60 24.15
C GLY A 507 25.57 22.42 23.56
N ASN A 508 25.21 21.17 23.82
CA ASN A 508 25.91 19.99 23.31
C ASN A 508 25.28 19.47 22.00
N TRP A 509 26.03 19.49 20.88
CA TRP A 509 25.55 18.99 19.58
C TRP A 509 25.63 17.45 19.45
N ASN A 510 24.92 16.75 20.32
CA ASN A 510 24.88 15.27 20.38
C ASN A 510 23.77 14.66 19.50
N ASP A 511 23.78 13.34 19.33
CA ASP A 511 22.84 12.57 18.51
C ASP A 511 21.35 12.92 18.76
N THR A 512 20.98 13.29 19.99
CA THR A 512 19.61 13.69 20.35
C THR A 512 19.23 15.02 19.69
N THR A 513 20.14 15.99 19.71
CA THR A 513 19.95 17.28 19.03
C THR A 513 20.01 17.12 17.50
N GLN A 514 20.91 16.27 17.00
CA GLN A 514 21.00 15.96 15.56
C GLN A 514 19.70 15.29 15.04
N HIS A 515 19.15 14.34 15.80
CA HIS A 515 17.86 13.71 15.49
C HIS A 515 16.69 14.70 15.54
N SER A 516 16.76 15.70 16.42
CA SER A 516 15.75 16.76 16.53
C SER A 516 15.78 17.70 15.32
N LEU A 517 16.97 18.01 14.78
CA LEU A 517 17.10 18.71 13.50
C LEU A 517 16.67 17.83 12.30
N ALA A 518 16.90 16.52 12.36
CA ALA A 518 16.37 15.58 11.36
C ALA A 518 14.83 15.51 11.37
N LEU A 519 14.21 15.57 12.55
CA LEU A 519 12.75 15.64 12.70
C LEU A 519 12.20 16.97 12.18
N PHE A 520 12.88 18.09 12.44
CA PHE A 520 12.55 19.38 11.82
C PHE A 520 12.62 19.28 10.29
N ASN A 521 13.72 18.77 9.72
CA ASN A 521 13.88 18.60 8.27
C ASN A 521 12.74 17.79 7.65
N LYS A 522 12.35 16.67 8.28
CA LYS A 522 11.24 15.82 7.83
C LYS A 522 9.90 16.55 7.81
N ASN A 523 9.62 17.40 8.81
CA ASN A 523 8.32 18.06 8.97
C ASN A 523 8.25 19.43 8.27
N ALA A 524 9.37 20.13 8.11
CA ALA A 524 9.49 21.39 7.37
C ALA A 524 9.75 21.21 5.87
N GLY A 525 10.08 19.99 5.41
CA GLY A 525 10.48 19.72 4.03
C GLY A 525 11.86 20.29 3.67
N THR A 526 12.76 20.47 4.64
CA THR A 526 14.10 21.06 4.43
C THR A 526 15.21 20.02 4.46
N THR A 527 16.36 20.36 3.88
CA THR A 527 17.54 19.48 3.76
C THR A 527 18.78 20.11 4.41
N LEU A 528 18.68 20.50 5.68
CA LEU A 528 19.80 21.06 6.46
C LEU A 528 20.74 19.94 6.90
N ASP A 529 22.06 20.17 6.93
CA ASP A 529 23.00 19.18 7.47
C ASP A 529 22.73 18.99 8.97
N THR A 530 22.58 17.73 9.38
CA THR A 530 22.27 17.36 10.76
C THR A 530 23.51 17.18 11.62
N ARG A 531 24.69 17.00 11.01
CA ARG A 531 25.94 16.71 11.72
C ARG A 531 26.70 17.95 12.17
N VAL A 532 26.40 19.11 11.57
CA VAL A 532 27.14 20.37 11.81
C VAL A 532 26.19 21.43 12.38
N ALA A 533 26.55 21.98 13.54
CA ALA A 533 25.90 23.16 14.11
C ALA A 533 26.35 24.43 13.35
N SER A 534 25.65 24.80 12.27
CA SER A 534 26.00 25.96 11.45
C SER A 534 25.11 27.18 11.72
N PHE A 535 25.65 28.38 11.47
CA PHE A 535 24.89 29.63 11.55
C PHE A 535 23.78 29.71 10.48
N ASP A 536 24.02 29.16 9.29
CA ASP A 536 23.03 29.13 8.19
C ASP A 536 21.79 28.29 8.58
N THR A 537 22.00 27.18 9.28
CA THR A 537 20.92 26.37 9.88
C THR A 537 20.12 27.18 10.90
N LEU A 538 20.78 28.02 11.71
CA LEU A 538 20.13 28.85 12.72
C LEU A 538 19.24 29.93 12.10
N ASP A 539 19.69 30.54 11.01
CA ASP A 539 18.90 31.58 10.33
C ASP A 539 17.65 31.00 9.66
N VAL A 540 17.73 29.81 9.05
CA VAL A 540 16.57 29.10 8.50
C VAL A 540 15.54 28.73 9.57
N LEU A 541 15.99 28.34 10.77
CA LEU A 541 15.10 28.05 11.90
C LEU A 541 14.41 29.31 12.45
N ARG A 542 15.13 30.43 12.54
CA ARG A 542 14.58 31.73 12.97
C ARG A 542 13.50 32.27 12.06
N HIS A 543 13.62 32.06 10.75
CA HIS A 543 12.61 32.45 9.76
C HIS A 543 11.34 31.56 9.75
N ARG A 544 11.15 30.67 10.73
CA ARG A 544 9.91 29.91 10.95
C ARG A 544 9.15 30.42 12.17
N ASN A 545 7.97 30.98 11.93
CA ASN A 545 7.15 31.65 12.96
C ASN A 545 6.15 30.73 13.68
N GLU A 546 5.97 29.50 13.20
CA GLU A 546 4.97 28.54 13.71
C GLU A 546 5.64 27.24 14.19
N ARG A 547 4.99 26.48 15.08
CA ARG A 547 5.48 25.17 15.54
C ARG A 547 5.46 24.16 14.39
N VAL A 548 6.61 23.52 14.13
CA VAL A 548 6.80 22.61 13.00
C VAL A 548 6.64 21.14 13.38
N CYS A 549 7.05 20.75 14.58
CA CYS A 549 6.96 19.35 15.00
C CYS A 549 5.75 19.10 15.94
N PRO A 550 4.98 18.01 15.73
CA PRO A 550 3.86 17.66 16.58
C PRO A 550 4.33 17.06 17.93
N LEU A 551 3.56 17.31 19.00
CA LEU A 551 3.84 16.78 20.34
C LEU A 551 3.63 15.26 20.38
N ILE A 552 4.72 14.49 20.53
CA ILE A 552 4.66 13.03 20.68
C ILE A 552 4.51 12.68 22.17
N CYS A 553 3.33 12.18 22.54
CA CYS A 553 3.04 11.73 23.90
C CYS A 553 3.35 10.25 24.10
N GLY A 554 3.79 9.87 25.30
CA GLY A 554 4.08 8.48 25.66
C GLY A 554 2.86 7.56 25.66
N HIS A 555 3.08 6.26 25.76
CA HIS A 555 1.99 5.27 25.74
C HIS A 555 0.96 5.53 26.85
N GLY A 556 -0.32 5.56 26.51
CA GLY A 556 -1.42 5.95 27.42
C GLY A 556 -1.75 7.45 27.47
N TYR A 557 -1.11 8.29 26.65
CA TYR A 557 -1.32 9.75 26.63
C TYR A 557 -1.53 10.29 25.21
N LYS A 558 -2.40 11.30 25.06
CA LYS A 558 -2.66 12.02 23.81
C LYS A 558 -2.26 13.49 23.94
N ALA A 559 -1.92 14.13 22.82
CA ALA A 559 -1.67 15.57 22.81
C ALA A 559 -2.98 16.35 22.98
N ASP A 560 -2.99 17.33 23.87
CA ASP A 560 -4.08 18.25 24.15
C ASP A 560 -3.49 19.66 24.28
N GLY A 561 -3.53 20.39 23.17
CA GLY A 561 -2.71 21.58 22.95
C GLY A 561 -1.22 21.28 23.14
N ASP A 562 -0.62 21.92 24.13
CA ASP A 562 0.81 21.79 24.47
C ASP A 562 1.09 20.79 25.60
N THR A 563 0.08 20.03 26.06
CA THR A 563 0.23 19.08 27.16
C THR A 563 -0.20 17.67 26.77
N CYS A 564 0.47 16.65 27.33
CA CYS A 564 0.06 15.26 27.17
C CYS A 564 -1.01 14.90 28.21
N SER A 565 -2.27 14.78 27.80
CA SER A 565 -3.37 14.35 28.66
C SER A 565 -3.54 12.83 28.62
N ARG A 566 -3.81 12.22 29.78
CA ARG A 566 -3.94 10.76 29.93
C ARG A 566 -5.22 10.27 29.23
N ILE A 567 -5.09 9.24 28.42
CA ILE A 567 -6.21 8.61 27.71
C ILE A 567 -7.08 7.86 28.72
N VAL A 568 -8.40 8.06 28.63
CA VAL A 568 -9.40 7.37 29.45
C VAL A 568 -10.36 6.65 28.51
N CYS A 569 -10.25 5.33 28.46
CA CYS A 569 -11.11 4.50 27.63
C CYS A 569 -12.46 4.21 28.31
N LYS A 570 -13.49 3.95 27.50
CA LYS A 570 -14.82 3.53 27.97
C LYS A 570 -14.74 2.10 28.52
N ALA A 571 -15.60 1.76 29.48
CA ALA A 571 -15.67 0.40 30.05
C ALA A 571 -15.72 -0.68 28.94
N GLY A 572 -14.83 -1.68 29.05
CA GLY A 572 -14.62 -2.72 28.03
C GLY A 572 -13.53 -2.42 26.99
N TYR A 573 -12.86 -1.28 27.09
CA TYR A 573 -11.77 -0.88 26.20
C TYR A 573 -10.50 -0.53 26.99
N GLU A 574 -9.33 -0.88 26.45
CA GLU A 574 -8.01 -0.54 26.98
C GLU A 574 -7.20 0.24 25.93
N VAL A 575 -6.13 0.92 26.33
CA VAL A 575 -5.25 1.61 25.38
C VAL A 575 -4.36 0.57 24.69
N GLY A 576 -4.52 0.42 23.37
CA GLY A 576 -3.66 -0.40 22.53
C GLY A 576 -2.36 0.32 22.15
N ASP A 577 -1.42 -0.43 21.55
CA ASP A 577 -0.04 -0.01 21.29
C ASP A 577 0.10 1.27 20.44
N ASP A 578 -0.95 1.68 19.73
CA ASP A 578 -1.03 2.89 18.90
C ASP A 578 -1.64 4.11 19.62
N ASN A 579 -1.83 4.03 20.94
CA ASN A 579 -2.54 5.02 21.76
C ASN A 579 -4.02 5.22 21.37
N THR A 580 -4.69 4.24 20.77
CA THR A 580 -6.16 4.23 20.62
C THR A 580 -6.83 3.30 21.62
N CYS A 581 -8.13 3.53 21.90
CA CYS A 581 -8.90 2.66 22.80
C CYS A 581 -9.44 1.46 22.03
N GLU A 582 -8.82 0.29 22.21
CA GLU A 582 -9.22 -0.98 21.61
C GLU A 582 -10.09 -1.81 22.56
N ARG A 583 -10.99 -2.64 22.00
CA ARG A 583 -11.90 -3.46 22.82
C ARG A 583 -11.23 -4.74 23.28
N LEU A 584 -11.24 -5.00 24.59
CA LEU A 584 -10.75 -6.24 25.20
C LEU A 584 -11.40 -7.46 24.52
N ARG A 585 -10.55 -8.33 23.93
CA ARG A 585 -10.95 -9.65 23.45
C ARG A 585 -10.62 -10.68 24.53
N GLU A 586 -11.64 -11.33 25.08
CA GLU A 586 -11.49 -12.38 26.08
C GLU A 586 -10.62 -13.53 25.56
N LYS A 587 -9.46 -13.76 26.18
CA LYS A 587 -8.59 -14.89 25.87
C LYS A 587 -9.16 -16.16 26.48
N LYS A 588 -9.52 -17.15 25.65
CA LYS A 588 -9.80 -18.52 26.13
C LYS A 588 -8.58 -19.07 26.88
N PRO A 589 -8.75 -19.69 28.06
CA PRO A 589 -7.64 -20.19 28.85
C PRO A 589 -6.99 -21.43 28.20
N THR A 590 -5.67 -21.42 28.11
CA THR A 590 -4.86 -22.58 27.71
C THR A 590 -4.49 -23.41 28.95
N ALA A 591 -4.92 -24.67 28.99
CA ALA A 591 -4.65 -25.56 30.12
C ALA A 591 -3.18 -26.02 30.13
N LYS A 592 -2.48 -25.80 31.25
CA LYS A 592 -1.19 -26.44 31.55
C LYS A 592 -1.39 -27.89 32.01
N ARG A 593 -0.36 -28.71 31.83
CA ARG A 593 -0.33 -30.16 32.05
C ARG A 593 0.50 -30.52 33.26
N GLU A 594 -0.04 -31.29 34.20
CA GLU A 594 0.71 -32.03 35.23
C GLU A 594 0.01 -33.37 35.57
N ARG A 595 0.67 -34.25 36.36
CA ARG A 595 0.41 -35.73 36.39
C ARG A 595 -0.47 -36.24 37.56
N ALA A 596 -1.00 -37.45 37.36
CA ALA A 596 -1.85 -38.30 38.23
C ALA A 596 -1.12 -38.85 39.50
N PRO A 597 -1.72 -39.60 40.47
CA PRO A 597 -2.84 -40.59 40.43
C PRO A 597 -4.08 -40.17 41.30
N GLU A 598 -5.16 -40.93 41.56
CA GLU A 598 -5.39 -42.39 41.73
C GLU A 598 -6.88 -42.80 41.46
N GLU A 599 -7.23 -44.07 41.69
CA GLU A 599 -8.36 -44.83 41.13
C GLU A 599 -9.76 -44.61 41.76
N THR A 600 -10.83 -44.79 40.97
CA THR A 600 -11.82 -45.88 41.19
C THR A 600 -12.82 -46.03 40.02
N GLN A 601 -13.02 -47.29 39.57
CA GLN A 601 -14.12 -47.76 38.70
C GLN A 601 -15.27 -48.31 39.60
N PRO A 602 -16.47 -48.77 39.11
CA PRO A 602 -16.90 -49.16 37.74
C PRO A 602 -18.26 -48.51 37.33
N SER A 603 -19.02 -48.87 36.29
CA SER A 603 -19.09 -50.09 35.46
C SER A 603 -19.69 -49.84 34.06
N ALA A 604 -19.49 -50.77 33.13
CA ALA A 604 -19.80 -50.60 31.70
C ALA A 604 -20.99 -51.44 31.20
N LYS A 605 -21.68 -50.96 30.14
CA LYS A 605 -22.48 -51.81 29.22
C LYS A 605 -22.35 -51.39 27.74
N ARG A 606 -21.32 -51.97 27.11
CA ARG A 606 -21.30 -52.69 25.83
C ARG A 606 -22.28 -52.27 24.70
N ALA A 607 -21.71 -51.87 23.57
CA ALA A 607 -22.35 -51.88 22.24
C ALA A 607 -22.08 -53.21 21.48
N PRO A 608 -22.87 -53.57 20.45
CA PRO A 608 -22.52 -54.56 19.42
C PRO A 608 -21.84 -53.90 18.20
N ALA A 609 -21.23 -54.71 17.33
CA ALA A 609 -20.38 -54.28 16.22
C ALA A 609 -20.67 -55.06 14.91
N GLY A 610 -20.12 -54.57 13.79
CA GLY A 610 -20.13 -55.23 12.46
C GLY A 610 -21.37 -54.95 11.60
N GLU A 611 -21.32 -54.93 10.27
CA GLU A 611 -20.20 -55.18 9.31
C GLU A 611 -20.48 -54.48 7.94
N PRO A 612 -19.59 -54.53 6.92
CA PRO A 612 -19.51 -53.53 5.85
C PRO A 612 -20.19 -53.90 4.51
N SER A 613 -20.32 -52.92 3.61
CA SER A 613 -20.54 -53.16 2.17
C SER A 613 -19.84 -52.12 1.29
N TYR A 614 -19.09 -52.58 0.28
CA TYR A 614 -18.45 -51.72 -0.73
C TYR A 614 -18.82 -52.21 -2.15
N SER A 615 -19.67 -51.46 -2.84
CA SER A 615 -20.03 -51.63 -4.25
C SER A 615 -20.83 -50.39 -4.69
N GLY A 616 -20.69 -49.82 -5.89
CA GLY A 616 -19.79 -50.13 -7.00
C GLY A 616 -19.65 -48.90 -7.91
N ALA A 617 -18.94 -49.02 -9.03
CA ALA A 617 -18.61 -47.89 -9.89
C ALA A 617 -19.82 -47.31 -10.64
N GLY A 618 -19.91 -45.98 -10.67
CA GLY A 618 -20.71 -45.19 -11.60
C GLY A 618 -19.96 -43.90 -11.90
N GLY A 619 -19.62 -43.66 -13.17
CA GLY A 619 -18.80 -42.52 -13.56
C GLY A 619 -19.55 -41.20 -13.38
N ALA A 620 -18.96 -40.26 -12.63
CA ALA A 620 -19.49 -38.92 -12.42
C ALA A 620 -18.48 -37.88 -12.90
N ALA A 621 -18.85 -37.10 -13.92
CA ALA A 621 -18.08 -35.94 -14.34
C ALA A 621 -18.05 -34.89 -13.21
N CYS A 622 -16.89 -34.31 -12.93
CA CYS A 622 -16.71 -33.34 -11.86
C CYS A 622 -17.39 -31.99 -12.20
N GLY A 623 -18.65 -31.83 -11.79
CA GLY A 623 -19.31 -30.53 -11.73
C GLY A 623 -18.63 -29.58 -10.74
N ALA A 624 -18.68 -28.28 -11.01
CA ALA A 624 -17.88 -27.21 -10.39
C ALA A 624 -17.92 -27.08 -8.84
N ARG A 625 -18.81 -27.81 -8.15
CA ARG A 625 -18.89 -27.85 -6.67
C ARG A 625 -18.09 -28.99 -6.02
N SER A 626 -17.59 -29.97 -6.79
CA SER A 626 -16.80 -31.09 -6.26
C SER A 626 -15.29 -30.79 -6.22
N CYS A 627 -14.76 -30.16 -7.29
CA CYS A 627 -13.35 -29.78 -7.37
C CYS A 627 -12.92 -28.77 -6.31
N SER A 628 -13.81 -27.86 -5.89
CA SER A 628 -13.53 -26.87 -4.85
C SER A 628 -13.36 -27.50 -3.46
N ALA A 629 -14.10 -28.56 -3.15
CA ALA A 629 -13.95 -29.31 -1.91
C ALA A 629 -12.60 -30.06 -1.85
N ALA A 630 -12.17 -30.67 -2.96
CA ALA A 630 -10.86 -31.31 -3.07
C ALA A 630 -9.70 -30.29 -2.98
N TYR A 631 -9.84 -29.14 -3.64
CA TYR A 631 -8.87 -28.04 -3.58
C TYR A 631 -8.71 -27.47 -2.16
N ALA A 632 -9.83 -27.25 -1.45
CA ALA A 632 -9.85 -26.88 -0.04
C ALA A 632 -9.32 -27.98 0.90
N GLY A 633 -9.17 -29.21 0.40
CA GLY A 633 -8.44 -30.30 1.04
C GLY A 633 -6.91 -30.18 0.86
N CYS A 634 -6.43 -30.00 -0.38
CA CYS A 634 -4.99 -29.80 -0.68
C CYS A 634 -4.43 -28.63 0.16
N LYS A 635 -5.13 -27.50 0.21
CA LYS A 635 -4.71 -26.32 0.99
C LYS A 635 -4.66 -26.55 2.50
N ARG A 636 -5.60 -27.33 3.06
CA ARG A 636 -5.57 -27.68 4.49
C ARG A 636 -4.40 -28.62 4.82
N HIS A 637 -4.17 -29.64 4.01
CA HIS A 637 -3.12 -30.62 4.29
C HIS A 637 -1.70 -30.05 4.05
N ALA A 638 -1.53 -29.17 3.07
CA ALA A 638 -0.27 -28.45 2.87
C ALA A 638 0.07 -27.50 4.05
N ALA A 639 -0.95 -26.89 4.67
CA ALA A 639 -0.78 -26.04 5.85
C ALA A 639 -0.37 -26.82 7.12
N GLU A 640 -0.80 -28.08 7.26
CA GLU A 640 -0.46 -28.93 8.42
C GLU A 640 0.96 -29.52 8.37
N ILE A 641 1.52 -29.74 7.17
CA ILE A 641 2.79 -30.48 7.00
C ILE A 641 4.01 -29.55 6.77
N GLY A 642 3.78 -28.23 6.59
CA GLY A 642 4.84 -27.22 6.62
C GLY A 642 5.87 -27.29 5.47
N ARG A 643 5.56 -27.94 4.35
CA ARG A 643 6.42 -27.99 3.15
C ARG A 643 5.78 -27.29 1.95
N GLN A 644 6.46 -26.25 1.47
CA GLN A 644 6.35 -25.61 0.15
C GLN A 644 4.95 -25.66 -0.52
N GLY A 645 4.09 -24.71 -0.15
CA GLY A 645 2.70 -24.60 -0.63
C GLY A 645 2.49 -24.30 -2.12
N TYR A 646 3.53 -24.35 -2.96
CA TYR A 646 3.47 -24.03 -4.40
C TYR A 646 3.36 -25.26 -5.32
N HIS A 647 3.58 -26.49 -4.80
CA HIS A 647 3.47 -27.71 -5.61
C HIS A 647 2.02 -28.25 -5.77
N CYS A 648 1.14 -28.16 -4.74
CA CYS A 648 -0.28 -28.53 -4.88
C CYS A 648 -0.96 -27.72 -6.00
N ASP A 649 -0.76 -26.39 -6.04
CA ASP A 649 -1.48 -25.49 -6.95
C ASP A 649 -1.11 -25.73 -8.43
N SER A 650 0.17 -25.95 -8.74
CA SER A 650 0.64 -26.09 -10.12
C SER A 650 0.29 -27.45 -10.74
N GLU A 651 0.42 -28.56 -10.01
CA GLU A 651 0.04 -29.87 -10.53
C GLU A 651 -1.48 -30.04 -10.63
N TYR A 652 -2.25 -29.53 -9.66
CA TYR A 652 -3.71 -29.58 -9.70
C TYR A 652 -4.29 -28.72 -10.83
N SER A 653 -3.73 -27.54 -11.07
CA SER A 653 -4.11 -26.70 -12.21
C SER A 653 -3.74 -27.35 -13.57
N SER A 654 -2.61 -28.07 -13.64
CA SER A 654 -2.23 -28.82 -14.84
C SER A 654 -3.12 -30.04 -15.09
N CYS A 655 -3.58 -30.75 -14.05
CA CYS A 655 -4.53 -31.85 -14.22
C CYS A 655 -5.95 -31.35 -14.57
N LEU A 656 -6.34 -30.15 -14.11
CA LEU A 656 -7.60 -29.50 -14.53
C LEU A 656 -7.63 -29.11 -16.01
N SER A 657 -6.48 -28.76 -16.62
CA SER A 657 -6.42 -28.40 -18.04
C SER A 657 -6.27 -29.60 -18.99
N THR A 658 -5.70 -30.73 -18.54
CA THR A 658 -5.58 -31.97 -19.34
C THR A 658 -6.73 -32.96 -19.13
N GLY A 659 -7.45 -32.88 -18.00
CA GLY A 659 -8.61 -33.72 -17.71
C GLY A 659 -8.31 -35.13 -17.18
N GLU A 660 -7.02 -35.47 -16.99
CA GLU A 660 -6.60 -36.82 -16.58
C GLU A 660 -6.67 -37.02 -15.05
N PHE A 661 -7.77 -37.59 -14.57
CA PHE A 661 -7.97 -37.99 -13.17
C PHE A 661 -8.42 -39.45 -13.05
N ILE A 662 -7.80 -40.21 -12.15
CA ILE A 662 -8.30 -41.52 -11.71
C ILE A 662 -8.78 -41.38 -10.25
N GLY A 663 -10.07 -41.11 -10.09
CA GLY A 663 -10.70 -40.89 -8.79
C GLY A 663 -10.18 -39.63 -8.10
N ARG A 664 -9.48 -39.80 -6.96
CA ARG A 664 -8.97 -38.69 -6.12
C ARG A 664 -7.45 -38.47 -6.21
N ARG A 665 -6.78 -39.00 -7.24
CA ARG A 665 -5.34 -38.75 -7.50
C ARG A 665 -5.11 -38.27 -8.94
N CYS A 666 -4.33 -37.20 -9.07
CA CYS A 666 -3.74 -36.71 -10.32
C CYS A 666 -2.48 -37.57 -10.60
N GLN A 667 -2.32 -38.06 -11.83
CA GLN A 667 -1.26 -39.01 -12.17
C GLN A 667 -0.23 -38.35 -13.10
N ARG A 668 0.82 -37.76 -12.52
CA ARG A 668 1.99 -37.30 -13.26
C ARG A 668 3.12 -38.31 -13.14
N HIS A 669 3.26 -39.17 -14.14
CA HIS A 669 4.52 -39.86 -14.43
C HIS A 669 4.84 -39.68 -15.92
N GLY A 670 5.95 -39.01 -16.21
CA GLY A 670 6.41 -38.79 -17.58
C GLY A 670 7.12 -40.01 -18.17
N LEU A 671 7.07 -40.09 -19.50
CA LEU A 671 8.13 -40.53 -20.41
C LEU A 671 8.93 -41.80 -20.03
N ALA A 672 8.60 -42.94 -20.66
CA ALA A 672 9.48 -43.65 -21.62
C ALA A 672 9.01 -45.08 -21.94
N LYS A 673 9.45 -45.59 -23.11
CA LYS A 673 9.24 -46.93 -23.71
C LYS A 673 7.87 -47.11 -24.41
N ASN A 674 7.79 -47.21 -25.73
CA ASN A 674 8.84 -47.16 -26.79
C ASN A 674 8.43 -46.17 -27.89
#